data_AF-A0A9R0DF96-F1
#
_entry.id   AF-A0A9R0DF96-F1
#
_cell.length_a   1.000
_cell.length_b   1.000
_cell.length_c   1.000
_cell.angle_alpha   90.00
_cell.angle_beta   90.00
_cell.angle_gamma   90.00
#
_symmetry.space_group_name_H-M   'P 1'
#
loop_
_entity.id
_entity.type
_entity.pdbx_description
1 polymer ?
#
loop_
_entity_poly.entity_id
_entity_poly.type
_entity_poly.pdbx_seq_one_letter_code
_entity_poly.pdbx_strand_id
1 'polypeptide(L)'
;MAPKPKKDKKKAPDEGYKGGFTEVERALYELQLADCNRKLARLRQSIDEYEIRNEELQKAYDKLDEDRADIIAYLKKTLNVKSEENSELKEKVKGLEELREIETEKFKETVAELQKNFVTMKDQLTSENKLLAGKLNTLEEFRAIRDDLMKKFENQDRAFEEQEMKYKRMLYDAEKKFVIGKDKLKREMEERLLHLAQEFQDASELRIAASTHRVIRENIALNNQLDSLLMTQAKVAEQNEKFREDERAAQCAREVAEEQRDKAINKSIVQLKVIDQLTTAFQDVKKQKALYDKRQFDNEKLQIRTQKLTKDNESLLLRVRILEQNLHSTLGEQNKSVVETAKLLREREKYKKILKEAAFAVEAALKLDHWSKLDPGREIVDRERVLQNILTVINQYRDTARAESMESLISLSNIYDKGDLGFVPKPAVRKSLAAGTGLGTTSSLQSLEEKRSDVSGATTPASPIGSLRTIPSVTLIPPDEDYQPPTPKDSVPSFTVTSLHSSVSEVEDEESRDLNDISKMLEISKVEMQKSLMLEMAYSQISKVALSQSKIDTKKVSLSKAKLETLSGVVEEAEGAQEKTDEKTEQGETVGDEEKEPVKDTGDAPQASEEETKDDADKAPTSEPQEGEPPEDKEKTDEEPKAE
;
A
#
# COMPACT_ATOMS: atom_id res chain seq x y z
N MET A 1 53.23 60.52 76.56
CA MET A 1 53.83 61.58 77.40
C MET A 1 54.33 61.02 78.72
N ALA A 2 55.28 61.69 79.37
CA ALA A 2 55.42 61.66 80.84
C ALA A 2 54.58 62.83 81.42
N PRO A 3 54.28 62.91 82.75
CA PRO A 3 55.34 63.20 83.73
C PRO A 3 55.20 62.51 85.12
N LYS A 4 56.30 62.56 85.88
CA LYS A 4 56.34 62.39 87.36
C LYS A 4 55.93 63.72 88.02
N PRO A 5 55.60 63.82 89.34
CA PRO A 5 56.68 63.95 90.35
C PRO A 5 56.38 63.55 91.84
N LYS A 6 57.46 63.29 92.61
CA LYS A 6 57.91 63.87 93.93
C LYS A 6 56.85 64.34 94.97
N LYS A 7 57.03 64.40 96.31
CA LYS A 7 58.17 64.38 97.28
C LYS A 7 57.58 64.25 98.74
N ASP A 8 58.23 64.26 99.93
CA ASP A 8 59.63 64.28 100.46
C ASP A 8 59.65 63.75 101.92
N LYS A 9 60.46 62.71 102.25
CA LYS A 9 60.90 62.33 103.64
C LYS A 9 59.80 61.77 104.60
N LYS A 10 60.07 61.25 105.82
CA LYS A 10 61.18 61.51 106.78
C LYS A 10 61.30 60.43 107.89
N LYS A 11 62.53 60.25 108.42
CA LYS A 11 62.91 59.69 109.75
C LYS A 11 62.57 58.22 110.12
N ALA A 12 63.60 57.51 110.60
CA ALA A 12 63.48 56.53 111.68
C ALA A 12 63.40 57.24 113.05
N PRO A 13 63.04 56.52 114.13
CA PRO A 13 64.08 56.18 115.10
C PRO A 13 64.16 54.69 115.45
N ASP A 14 65.18 54.36 116.23
CA ASP A 14 65.38 53.09 116.92
C ASP A 14 64.43 52.96 118.13
N GLU A 15 63.91 51.76 118.37
CA GLU A 15 63.89 51.07 119.68
C GLU A 15 63.15 49.72 119.55
N GLY A 16 63.67 48.68 120.21
CA GLY A 16 63.22 47.30 119.99
C GLY A 16 62.11 46.84 120.95
N TYR A 17 61.05 46.23 120.40
CA TYR A 17 60.13 45.40 121.19
C TYR A 17 60.31 43.91 120.88
N LYS A 18 61.11 43.23 121.71
CA LYS A 18 60.98 41.78 121.93
C LYS A 18 59.75 41.51 122.81
N GLY A 19 58.58 41.89 122.30
CA GLY A 19 57.29 41.52 122.89
C GLY A 19 57.07 40.03 122.72
N GLY A 20 57.47 39.24 123.71
CA GLY A 20 57.09 37.84 123.75
C GLY A 20 55.59 37.75 123.98
N PHE A 21 54.84 37.28 122.97
CA PHE A 21 53.43 36.95 123.13
C PHE A 21 53.25 36.10 124.39
N THR A 22 52.31 36.50 125.25
CA THR A 22 51.83 35.64 126.32
C THR A 22 51.32 34.33 125.71
N GLU A 23 51.35 33.24 126.48
CA GLU A 23 50.93 31.92 125.97
C GLU A 23 49.46 31.95 125.48
N VAL A 24 48.64 32.81 126.07
CA VAL A 24 47.26 33.10 125.66
C VAL A 24 47.19 33.79 124.29
N GLU A 25 47.99 34.82 124.04
CA GLU A 25 48.06 35.49 122.73
C GLU A 25 48.63 34.55 121.66
N ARG A 26 49.64 33.75 121.99
CA ARG A 26 50.17 32.75 121.07
C ARG A 26 49.11 31.72 120.69
N ALA A 27 48.41 31.16 121.68
CA ALA A 27 47.30 30.23 121.45
C ALA A 27 46.14 30.88 120.66
N LEU A 28 45.87 32.18 120.85
CA LEU A 28 44.90 32.93 120.06
C LEU A 28 45.32 33.00 118.58
N TYR A 29 46.58 33.35 118.30
CA TYR A 29 47.10 33.41 116.92
C TYR A 29 47.24 32.02 116.28
N GLU A 30 47.59 30.98 117.04
CA GLU A 30 47.59 29.59 116.58
C GLU A 30 46.18 29.10 116.25
N LEU A 31 45.16 29.46 117.05
CA LEU A 31 43.75 29.17 116.75
C LEU A 31 43.26 29.94 115.51
N GLN A 32 43.62 31.22 115.37
CA GLN A 32 43.33 32.00 114.17
C GLN A 32 44.02 31.42 112.93
N LEU A 33 45.27 30.97 113.03
CA LEU A 33 45.98 30.26 111.96
C LEU A 33 45.29 28.93 111.62
N ALA A 34 44.85 28.15 112.62
CA ALA A 34 44.11 26.92 112.41
C ALA A 34 42.78 27.17 111.68
N ASP A 35 42.01 28.20 112.07
CA ASP A 35 40.74 28.54 111.41
C ASP A 35 40.92 29.19 110.04
N CYS A 36 41.97 29.97 109.83
CA CYS A 36 42.36 30.44 108.49
C CYS A 36 42.78 29.26 107.59
N ASN A 37 43.56 28.30 108.10
CA ASN A 37 43.93 27.09 107.36
C ASN A 37 42.71 26.19 107.07
N ARG A 38 41.75 26.07 108.01
CA ARG A 38 40.46 25.38 107.78
C ARG A 38 39.63 26.08 106.70
N LYS A 39 39.55 27.42 106.70
CA LYS A 39 38.89 28.19 105.64
C LYS A 39 39.58 28.00 104.29
N LEU A 40 40.92 28.05 104.26
CA LEU A 40 41.73 27.86 103.06
C LEU A 40 41.58 26.44 102.50
N ALA A 41 41.54 25.41 103.35
CA ALA A 41 41.27 24.03 102.96
C ALA A 41 39.85 23.85 102.36
N ARG A 42 38.82 24.46 102.97
CA ARG A 42 37.45 24.47 102.41
C ARG A 42 37.37 25.21 101.08
N LEU A 43 38.10 26.32 100.93
CA LEU A 43 38.16 27.07 99.68
C LEU A 43 38.89 26.28 98.58
N ARG A 44 39.98 25.56 98.91
CA ARG A 44 40.63 24.62 97.99
C ARG A 44 39.67 23.51 97.56
N GLN A 45 39.08 22.77 98.51
CA GLN A 45 38.08 21.74 98.19
C GLN A 45 36.96 22.31 97.31
N SER A 46 36.46 23.51 97.58
CA SER A 46 35.45 24.15 96.75
C SER A 46 35.96 24.51 95.35
N ILE A 47 37.22 24.88 95.18
CA ILE A 47 37.85 25.10 93.87
C ILE A 47 38.01 23.75 93.15
N ASP A 48 38.57 22.73 93.80
CA ASP A 48 38.73 21.38 93.26
C ASP A 48 37.36 20.83 92.77
N GLU A 49 36.29 21.03 93.57
CA GLU A 49 34.91 20.68 93.18
C GLU A 49 34.34 21.54 92.04
N TYR A 50 34.75 22.81 91.89
CA TYR A 50 34.34 23.63 90.74
C TYR A 50 35.14 23.27 89.48
N GLU A 51 36.42 22.90 89.59
CA GLU A 51 37.24 22.41 88.49
C GLU A 51 36.69 21.08 87.96
N ILE A 52 36.35 20.12 88.85
CA ILE A 52 35.68 18.86 88.48
C ILE A 52 34.35 19.14 87.77
N ARG A 53 33.48 20.00 88.33
CA ARG A 53 32.19 20.35 87.68
C ARG A 53 32.40 21.05 86.34
N ASN A 54 33.44 21.86 86.19
CA ASN A 54 33.75 22.53 84.93
C ASN A 54 34.27 21.55 83.87
N GLU A 55 35.09 20.57 84.27
CA GLU A 55 35.47 19.45 83.39
C GLU A 55 34.26 18.58 83.01
N GLU A 56 33.36 18.28 83.93
CA GLU A 56 32.12 17.52 83.66
C GLU A 56 31.21 18.27 82.69
N LEU A 57 31.05 19.59 82.88
CA LEU A 57 30.31 20.45 81.96
C LEU A 57 30.97 20.53 80.58
N GLN A 58 32.30 20.67 80.49
CA GLN A 58 32.99 20.66 79.20
C GLN A 58 32.78 19.33 78.48
N LYS A 59 32.98 18.20 79.16
CA LYS A 59 32.72 16.84 78.61
C LYS A 59 31.25 16.60 78.25
N ALA A 60 30.31 17.38 78.79
CA ALA A 60 28.90 17.36 78.39
C ALA A 60 28.62 18.26 77.18
N TYR A 61 29.30 19.41 77.05
CA TYR A 61 29.25 20.25 75.85
C TYR A 61 29.88 19.55 74.65
N ASP A 62 31.07 18.95 74.82
CA ASP A 62 31.78 18.24 73.76
C ASP A 62 30.89 17.13 73.16
N LYS A 63 30.29 16.29 74.01
CA LYS A 63 29.31 15.26 73.61
C LYS A 63 28.07 15.82 72.94
N LEU A 64 27.53 16.94 73.44
CA LEU A 64 26.35 17.56 72.85
C LEU A 64 26.64 18.07 71.43
N ASP A 65 27.86 18.56 71.17
CA ASP A 65 28.28 18.99 69.84
C ASP A 65 28.67 17.81 68.93
N GLU A 66 29.16 16.69 69.47
CA GLU A 66 29.26 15.40 68.76
C GLU A 66 27.87 14.87 68.35
N ASP A 67 26.92 14.75 69.28
CA ASP A 67 25.53 14.33 69.03
C ASP A 67 24.86 15.24 67.98
N ARG A 68 25.07 16.56 68.07
CA ARG A 68 24.59 17.53 67.06
C ARG A 68 25.22 17.30 65.69
N ALA A 69 26.53 17.03 65.62
CA ALA A 69 27.22 16.78 64.37
C ALA A 69 26.69 15.51 63.69
N ASP A 70 26.45 14.44 64.46
CA ASP A 70 25.88 13.18 63.95
C ASP A 70 24.42 13.34 63.52
N ILE A 71 23.59 14.06 64.28
CA ILE A 71 22.21 14.40 63.87
C ILE A 71 22.23 15.21 62.57
N ILE A 72 23.10 16.21 62.45
CA ILE A 72 23.25 17.03 61.24
C ILE A 72 23.74 16.17 60.05
N ALA A 73 24.68 15.24 60.27
CA ALA A 73 25.17 14.33 59.24
C ALA A 73 24.07 13.35 58.76
N TYR A 74 23.31 12.77 59.69
CA TYR A 74 22.18 11.90 59.39
C TYR A 74 21.07 12.64 58.62
N LEU A 75 20.71 13.85 59.06
CA LEU A 75 19.70 14.67 58.38
C LEU A 75 20.17 15.12 56.99
N LYS A 76 21.44 15.54 56.82
CA LYS A 76 22.02 15.85 55.50
C LYS A 76 22.01 14.64 54.57
N LYS A 77 22.41 13.45 55.04
CA LYS A 77 22.38 12.22 54.25
C LYS A 77 20.96 11.84 53.85
N THR A 78 20.01 11.93 54.78
CA THR A 78 18.59 11.62 54.53
C THR A 78 17.97 12.61 53.54
N LEU A 79 18.28 13.90 53.68
CA LEU A 79 17.86 14.95 52.74
C LEU A 79 18.45 14.73 51.33
N ASN A 80 19.72 14.33 51.23
CA ASN A 80 20.37 14.03 49.95
C ASN A 80 19.68 12.85 49.26
N VAL A 81 19.50 11.72 49.96
CA VAL A 81 18.79 10.54 49.41
C VAL A 81 17.36 10.90 48.99
N LYS A 82 16.64 11.71 49.78
CA LYS A 82 15.29 12.18 49.40
C LYS A 82 15.30 13.18 48.25
N SER A 83 16.39 13.92 48.02
CA SER A 83 16.57 14.77 46.84
C SER A 83 16.90 13.94 45.59
N GLU A 84 17.70 12.88 45.72
CA GLU A 84 18.03 11.92 44.66
C GLU A 84 16.78 11.16 44.22
N GLU A 85 16.02 10.58 45.17
CA GLU A 85 14.70 9.96 44.91
C GLU A 85 13.74 10.93 44.20
N ASN A 86 13.72 12.22 44.59
CA ASN A 86 12.88 13.23 43.98
C ASN A 86 13.32 13.58 42.54
N SER A 87 14.64 13.57 42.26
CA SER A 87 15.18 13.75 40.91
C SER A 87 14.84 12.55 40.02
N GLU A 88 15.06 11.32 40.49
CA GLU A 88 14.67 10.10 39.79
C GLU A 88 13.18 10.08 39.45
N LEU A 89 12.32 10.48 40.39
CA LEU A 89 10.87 10.52 40.17
C LEU A 89 10.49 11.60 39.15
N LYS A 90 11.15 12.76 39.13
CA LYS A 90 10.96 13.78 38.10
C LYS A 90 11.40 13.30 36.72
N GLU A 91 12.53 12.61 36.62
CA GLU A 91 12.99 12.02 35.35
C GLU A 91 12.04 10.94 34.84
N LYS A 92 11.52 10.08 35.74
CA LYS A 92 10.51 9.07 35.41
C LYS A 92 9.19 9.70 34.96
N VAL A 93 8.73 10.77 35.61
CA VAL A 93 7.53 11.53 35.18
C VAL A 93 7.77 12.17 33.81
N LYS A 94 8.89 12.86 33.61
CA LYS A 94 9.24 13.49 32.33
C LYS A 94 9.32 12.48 31.18
N GLY A 95 9.91 11.30 31.42
CA GLY A 95 9.94 10.22 30.42
C GLY A 95 8.56 9.63 30.09
N LEU A 96 7.63 9.61 31.06
CA LEU A 96 6.23 9.24 30.83
C LEU A 96 5.45 10.33 30.09
N GLU A 97 5.74 11.60 30.35
CA GLU A 97 5.18 12.74 29.62
C GLU A 97 5.65 12.75 28.16
N GLU A 98 6.95 12.59 27.90
CA GLU A 98 7.54 12.45 26.56
C GLU A 98 6.96 11.25 25.80
N LEU A 99 6.82 10.09 26.46
CA LEU A 99 6.20 8.91 25.84
C LEU A 99 4.72 9.16 25.50
N ARG A 100 3.96 9.80 26.39
CA ARG A 100 2.56 10.16 26.15
C ARG A 100 2.44 11.17 25.00
N GLU A 101 3.35 12.13 24.91
CA GLU A 101 3.36 13.09 23.79
C GLU A 101 3.60 12.37 22.46
N ILE A 102 4.64 11.54 22.36
CA ILE A 102 4.94 10.70 21.18
C ILE A 102 3.76 9.79 20.80
N GLU A 103 3.07 9.21 21.77
CA GLU A 103 1.85 8.42 21.52
C GLU A 103 0.71 9.30 20.97
N THR A 104 0.44 10.47 21.59
CA THR A 104 -0.59 11.38 21.06
C THR A 104 -0.25 11.97 19.70
N GLU A 105 1.02 12.12 19.35
CA GLU A 105 1.45 12.52 18.00
C GLU A 105 1.16 11.41 16.99
N LYS A 106 1.54 10.16 17.25
CA LYS A 106 1.19 9.01 16.40
C LYS A 106 -0.32 8.82 16.25
N PHE A 107 -1.10 9.06 17.31
CA PHE A 107 -2.57 9.04 17.23
C PHE A 107 -3.13 10.21 16.39
N LYS A 108 -2.52 11.41 16.42
CA LYS A 108 -2.90 12.51 15.52
C LYS A 108 -2.52 12.22 14.07
N GLU A 109 -1.33 11.69 13.81
CA GLU A 109 -0.85 11.30 12.48
C GLU A 109 -1.75 10.24 11.85
N THR A 110 -2.03 9.15 12.57
CA THR A 110 -2.92 8.09 12.09
C THR A 110 -4.36 8.57 11.88
N VAL A 111 -4.89 9.43 12.76
CA VAL A 111 -6.22 10.06 12.53
C VAL A 111 -6.20 10.97 11.30
N ALA A 112 -5.15 11.76 11.07
CA ALA A 112 -5.02 12.61 9.89
C ALA A 112 -4.86 11.79 8.59
N GLU A 113 -4.13 10.67 8.64
CA GLU A 113 -4.02 9.73 7.53
C GLU A 113 -5.37 9.06 7.22
N LEU A 114 -6.10 8.57 8.24
CA LEU A 114 -7.44 8.02 8.06
C LEU A 114 -8.41 9.05 7.49
N GLN A 115 -8.37 10.30 7.96
CA GLN A 115 -9.18 11.40 7.40
C GLN A 115 -8.82 11.69 5.94
N LYS A 116 -7.53 11.76 5.60
CA LYS A 116 -7.05 11.96 4.23
C LYS A 116 -7.48 10.81 3.30
N ASN A 117 -7.38 9.57 3.77
CA ASN A 117 -7.79 8.39 3.01
C ASN A 117 -9.32 8.37 2.83
N PHE A 118 -10.09 8.73 3.85
CA PHE A 118 -11.56 8.87 3.74
C PHE A 118 -11.96 9.97 2.75
N VAL A 119 -11.32 11.15 2.78
CA VAL A 119 -11.57 12.22 1.80
C VAL A 119 -11.21 11.77 0.39
N THR A 120 -10.06 11.12 0.22
CA THR A 120 -9.61 10.60 -1.09
C THR A 120 -10.60 9.56 -1.65
N MET A 121 -11.05 8.61 -0.82
CA MET A 121 -12.05 7.60 -1.19
C MET A 121 -13.42 8.24 -1.49
N LYS A 122 -13.85 9.22 -0.70
CA LYS A 122 -15.08 9.99 -0.95
C LYS A 122 -15.01 10.72 -2.29
N ASP A 123 -13.90 11.38 -2.59
CA ASP A 123 -13.74 12.15 -3.83
C ASP A 123 -13.62 11.22 -5.05
N GLN A 124 -12.98 10.05 -4.91
CA GLN A 124 -13.00 8.97 -5.91
C GLN A 124 -14.43 8.50 -6.19
N LEU A 125 -15.18 8.05 -5.17
CA LEU A 125 -16.58 7.62 -5.32
C LEU A 125 -17.50 8.74 -5.83
N THR A 126 -17.21 10.00 -5.51
CA THR A 126 -17.94 11.17 -6.03
C THR A 126 -17.63 11.39 -7.52
N SER A 127 -16.38 11.16 -7.95
CA SER A 127 -15.99 11.22 -9.36
C SER A 127 -16.57 10.07 -10.19
N GLU A 128 -16.64 8.86 -9.61
CA GLU A 128 -17.28 7.70 -10.22
C GLU A 128 -18.79 7.92 -10.35
N ASN A 129 -19.48 8.41 -9.32
CA ASN A 129 -20.90 8.76 -9.41
C ASN A 129 -21.17 9.84 -10.48
N LYS A 130 -20.31 10.86 -10.60
CA LYS A 130 -20.41 11.87 -11.67
C LYS A 130 -20.21 11.25 -13.06
N LEU A 131 -19.25 10.33 -13.21
CA LEU A 131 -19.00 9.62 -14.47
C LEU A 131 -20.16 8.67 -14.83
N LEU A 132 -20.76 8.00 -13.84
CA LEU A 132 -21.94 7.15 -14.02
C LEU A 132 -23.17 7.98 -14.37
N ALA A 133 -23.37 9.15 -13.75
CA ALA A 133 -24.44 10.08 -14.12
C ALA A 133 -24.28 10.59 -15.56
N GLY A 134 -23.06 10.93 -16.01
CA GLY A 134 -22.80 11.29 -17.40
C GLY A 134 -23.06 10.14 -18.39
N LYS A 135 -22.73 8.89 -18.01
CA LYS A 135 -23.07 7.68 -18.78
C LYS A 135 -24.57 7.41 -18.81
N LEU A 136 -25.30 7.72 -17.74
CA LEU A 136 -26.75 7.60 -17.69
C LEU A 136 -27.43 8.64 -18.59
N ASN A 137 -27.04 9.91 -18.48
CA ASN A 137 -27.56 10.99 -19.31
C ASN A 137 -27.35 10.71 -20.82
N THR A 138 -26.15 10.28 -21.22
CA THR A 138 -25.90 9.90 -22.63
C THR A 138 -26.71 8.68 -23.07
N LEU A 139 -27.00 7.72 -22.18
CA LEU A 139 -27.90 6.60 -22.47
C LEU A 139 -29.38 7.05 -22.58
N GLU A 140 -29.78 8.05 -21.80
CA GLU A 140 -31.10 8.69 -21.88
C GLU A 140 -31.25 9.54 -23.15
N GLU A 141 -30.21 10.25 -23.58
CA GLU A 141 -30.12 10.90 -24.90
C GLU A 141 -30.25 9.86 -26.04
N PHE A 142 -29.56 8.72 -25.97
CA PHE A 142 -29.72 7.64 -26.95
C PHE A 142 -31.14 7.05 -26.96
N ARG A 143 -31.82 6.96 -25.81
CA ARG A 143 -33.24 6.56 -25.75
C ARG A 143 -34.15 7.61 -26.40
N ALA A 144 -33.96 8.89 -26.07
CA ALA A 144 -34.72 9.98 -26.67
C ALA A 144 -34.55 9.99 -28.21
N ILE A 145 -33.32 9.90 -28.72
CA ILE A 145 -33.01 9.83 -30.16
C ILE A 145 -33.68 8.61 -30.81
N ARG A 146 -33.65 7.44 -30.16
CA ARG A 146 -34.34 6.23 -30.63
C ARG A 146 -35.84 6.43 -30.71
N ASP A 147 -36.45 7.00 -29.67
CA ASP A 147 -37.91 7.12 -29.57
C ASP A 147 -38.44 8.19 -30.55
N ASP A 148 -37.66 9.25 -30.75
CA ASP A 148 -37.89 10.27 -31.78
C ASP A 148 -37.71 9.72 -33.21
N LEU A 149 -36.82 8.72 -33.40
CA LEU A 149 -36.66 7.99 -34.66
C LEU A 149 -37.81 7.00 -34.92
N MET A 150 -38.22 6.22 -33.91
CA MET A 150 -39.41 5.36 -33.98
C MET A 150 -40.66 6.16 -34.35
N LYS A 151 -40.87 7.29 -33.69
CA LYS A 151 -41.97 8.23 -33.98
C LYS A 151 -41.90 8.82 -35.39
N LYS A 152 -40.70 9.00 -35.97
CA LYS A 152 -40.52 9.39 -37.39
C LYS A 152 -40.90 8.25 -38.33
N PHE A 153 -40.52 7.01 -38.05
CA PHE A 153 -40.96 5.84 -38.81
C PHE A 153 -42.49 5.66 -38.75
N GLU A 154 -43.11 5.64 -37.57
CA GLU A 154 -44.57 5.54 -37.44
C GLU A 154 -45.34 6.64 -38.20
N ASN A 155 -44.78 7.86 -38.26
CA ASN A 155 -45.35 8.95 -39.05
C ASN A 155 -45.15 8.76 -40.56
N GLN A 156 -44.03 8.17 -40.99
CA GLN A 156 -43.78 7.80 -42.39
C GLN A 156 -44.69 6.65 -42.84
N ASP A 157 -44.82 5.60 -42.02
CA ASP A 157 -45.70 4.45 -42.29
C ASP A 157 -47.16 4.89 -42.43
N ARG A 158 -47.67 5.69 -41.48
CA ARG A 158 -49.02 6.29 -41.60
C ARG A 158 -49.16 7.20 -42.84
N ALA A 159 -48.10 7.92 -43.23
CA ALA A 159 -48.12 8.71 -44.47
C ALA A 159 -48.11 7.83 -45.73
N PHE A 160 -47.45 6.67 -45.72
CA PHE A 160 -47.50 5.68 -46.80
C PHE A 160 -48.88 5.01 -46.89
N GLU A 161 -49.48 4.59 -45.77
CA GLU A 161 -50.87 4.09 -45.72
C GLU A 161 -51.85 5.13 -46.28
N GLU A 162 -51.72 6.39 -45.87
CA GLU A 162 -52.53 7.49 -46.40
C GLU A 162 -52.33 7.69 -47.92
N GLN A 163 -51.08 7.63 -48.41
CA GLN A 163 -50.80 7.73 -49.84
C GLN A 163 -51.37 6.55 -50.60
N GLU A 164 -51.18 5.31 -50.13
CA GLU A 164 -51.70 4.12 -50.77
C GLU A 164 -53.25 4.14 -50.81
N MET A 165 -53.91 4.60 -49.75
CA MET A 165 -55.35 4.84 -49.71
C MET A 165 -55.81 5.96 -50.66
N LYS A 166 -54.99 7.00 -50.88
CA LYS A 166 -55.25 8.05 -51.88
C LYS A 166 -55.08 7.50 -53.30
N TYR A 167 -54.03 6.74 -53.57
CA TYR A 167 -53.79 6.08 -54.87
C TYR A 167 -54.90 5.05 -55.19
N LYS A 168 -55.32 4.23 -54.23
CA LYS A 168 -56.46 3.29 -54.40
C LYS A 168 -57.76 4.02 -54.78
N ARG A 169 -58.05 5.18 -54.16
CA ARG A 169 -59.19 6.03 -54.54
C ARG A 169 -59.04 6.65 -55.92
N MET A 170 -57.87 7.22 -56.24
CA MET A 170 -57.60 7.81 -57.56
C MET A 170 -57.67 6.77 -58.68
N LEU A 171 -57.17 5.55 -58.46
CA LEU A 171 -57.26 4.44 -59.39
C LEU A 171 -58.72 4.03 -59.61
N TYR A 172 -59.50 3.87 -58.53
CA TYR A 172 -60.93 3.57 -58.63
C TYR A 172 -61.72 4.67 -59.38
N ASP A 173 -61.47 5.95 -59.09
CA ASP A 173 -62.13 7.05 -59.82
C ASP A 173 -61.66 7.17 -61.27
N ALA A 174 -60.39 6.85 -61.58
CA ALA A 174 -59.87 6.79 -62.94
C ALA A 174 -60.47 5.61 -63.73
N GLU A 175 -60.52 4.42 -63.13
CA GLU A 175 -61.16 3.23 -63.70
C GLU A 175 -62.66 3.47 -63.92
N LYS A 176 -63.37 4.03 -62.94
CA LYS A 176 -64.78 4.43 -63.06
C LYS A 176 -65.01 5.43 -64.19
N LYS A 177 -64.16 6.47 -64.31
CA LYS A 177 -64.21 7.43 -65.43
C LYS A 177 -63.89 6.75 -66.76
N PHE A 178 -62.94 5.81 -66.79
CA PHE A 178 -62.57 5.05 -67.99
C PHE A 178 -63.67 4.08 -68.42
N VAL A 179 -64.35 3.40 -67.50
CA VAL A 179 -65.50 2.54 -67.79
C VAL A 179 -66.66 3.36 -68.35
N ILE A 180 -67.03 4.47 -67.69
CA ILE A 180 -68.07 5.39 -68.17
C ILE A 180 -67.70 5.99 -69.54
N GLY A 181 -66.43 6.38 -69.72
CA GLY A 181 -65.90 6.93 -70.97
C GLY A 181 -65.88 5.92 -72.10
N LYS A 182 -65.47 4.68 -71.83
CA LYS A 182 -65.50 3.53 -72.74
C LYS A 182 -66.93 3.19 -73.14
N ASP A 183 -67.88 3.18 -72.21
CA ASP A 183 -69.27 2.84 -72.51
C ASP A 183 -70.02 4.01 -73.21
N LYS A 184 -69.61 5.26 -72.97
CA LYS A 184 -70.02 6.43 -73.78
C LYS A 184 -69.43 6.34 -75.19
N LEU A 185 -68.14 6.06 -75.32
CA LEU A 185 -67.45 5.93 -76.61
C LEU A 185 -67.98 4.73 -77.41
N LYS A 186 -68.29 3.61 -76.76
CA LYS A 186 -69.01 2.48 -77.39
C LYS A 186 -70.34 2.92 -77.94
N ARG A 187 -71.18 3.59 -77.14
CA ARG A 187 -72.49 4.09 -77.61
C ARG A 187 -72.36 5.07 -78.77
N GLU A 188 -71.45 6.03 -78.68
CA GLU A 188 -71.14 6.95 -79.78
C GLU A 188 -70.54 6.25 -81.01
N MET A 189 -69.79 5.16 -80.83
CA MET A 189 -69.20 4.40 -81.92
C MET A 189 -70.22 3.44 -82.54
N GLU A 190 -71.15 2.88 -81.77
CA GLU A 190 -72.31 2.13 -82.23
C GLU A 190 -73.24 3.04 -83.03
N GLU A 191 -73.53 4.24 -82.51
CA GLU A 191 -74.31 5.29 -83.19
C GLU A 191 -73.62 5.78 -84.47
N ARG A 192 -72.32 6.10 -84.42
CA ARG A 192 -71.54 6.47 -85.62
C ARG A 192 -71.31 5.31 -86.58
N LEU A 193 -71.22 4.06 -86.13
CA LEU A 193 -71.13 2.89 -87.00
C LEU A 193 -72.48 2.56 -87.63
N LEU A 194 -73.60 2.85 -86.97
CA LEU A 194 -74.93 2.69 -87.57
C LEU A 194 -75.20 3.79 -88.59
N HIS A 195 -74.85 5.04 -88.27
CA HIS A 195 -74.86 6.17 -89.21
C HIS A 195 -73.92 5.92 -90.40
N LEU A 196 -72.66 5.55 -90.14
CA LEU A 196 -71.66 5.30 -91.18
C LEU A 196 -71.94 4.00 -91.94
N ALA A 197 -72.51 2.96 -91.35
CA ALA A 197 -72.92 1.78 -92.12
C ALA A 197 -74.08 2.12 -93.06
N GLN A 198 -74.99 3.01 -92.65
CA GLN A 198 -76.05 3.52 -93.52
C GLN A 198 -75.48 4.41 -94.64
N GLU A 199 -74.66 5.41 -94.31
CA GLU A 199 -73.96 6.25 -95.30
C GLU A 199 -73.01 5.46 -96.21
N PHE A 200 -72.37 4.40 -95.72
CA PHE A 200 -71.42 3.58 -96.47
C PHE A 200 -72.13 2.50 -97.29
N GLN A 201 -73.31 2.02 -96.88
CA GLN A 201 -74.23 1.29 -97.75
C GLN A 201 -74.62 2.20 -98.92
N ASP A 202 -75.21 3.36 -98.61
CA ASP A 202 -75.72 4.33 -99.58
C ASP A 202 -74.62 4.88 -100.52
N ALA A 203 -73.39 5.08 -100.03
CA ALA A 203 -72.28 5.63 -100.83
C ALA A 203 -71.38 4.58 -101.49
N SER A 204 -71.24 3.37 -100.94
CA SER A 204 -70.42 2.31 -101.56
C SER A 204 -71.15 1.59 -102.68
N GLU A 205 -72.48 1.43 -102.54
CA GLU A 205 -73.35 1.02 -103.64
C GLU A 205 -73.27 2.03 -104.81
N LEU A 206 -72.93 3.29 -104.53
CA LEU A 206 -72.76 4.35 -105.53
C LEU A 206 -71.34 4.50 -106.12
N ARG A 207 -70.25 4.14 -105.42
CA ARG A 207 -68.94 4.78 -105.73
C ARG A 207 -67.60 4.06 -105.49
N ILE A 208 -67.54 2.75 -105.19
CA ILE A 208 -66.22 2.08 -105.05
C ILE A 208 -65.57 1.82 -106.42
N ALA A 209 -64.52 2.60 -106.73
CA ALA A 209 -63.58 2.34 -107.82
C ALA A 209 -62.22 1.88 -107.27
N ALA A 210 -61.60 0.88 -107.89
CA ALA A 210 -60.49 0.11 -107.30
C ALA A 210 -59.19 0.88 -106.98
N SER A 211 -59.02 2.11 -107.50
CA SER A 211 -57.80 2.92 -107.31
C SER A 211 -57.55 3.28 -105.84
N THR A 212 -58.60 3.69 -105.11
CA THR A 212 -58.48 4.18 -103.72
C THR A 212 -57.93 3.11 -102.76
N HIS A 213 -58.24 1.84 -103.01
CA HIS A 213 -57.68 0.71 -102.26
C HIS A 213 -56.17 0.52 -102.45
N ARG A 214 -55.52 1.16 -103.43
CA ARG A 214 -54.06 1.11 -103.59
C ARG A 214 -53.35 2.05 -102.60
N VAL A 215 -53.75 3.32 -102.57
CA VAL A 215 -53.13 4.35 -101.70
C VAL A 215 -53.23 3.99 -100.22
N ILE A 216 -54.37 3.42 -99.79
CA ILE A 216 -54.57 2.96 -98.40
C ILE A 216 -53.55 1.88 -98.03
N ARG A 217 -53.27 0.92 -98.92
CA ARG A 217 -52.28 -0.15 -98.68
C ARG A 217 -50.85 0.38 -98.60
N GLU A 218 -50.54 1.41 -99.36
CA GLU A 218 -49.22 2.06 -99.38
C GLU A 218 -48.97 2.88 -98.10
N ASN A 219 -49.99 3.62 -97.63
CA ASN A 219 -49.90 4.38 -96.37
C ASN A 219 -49.77 3.45 -95.13
N ILE A 220 -50.49 2.33 -95.11
CA ILE A 220 -50.32 1.28 -94.09
C ILE A 220 -48.89 0.71 -94.10
N ALA A 221 -48.31 0.48 -95.29
CA ALA A 221 -46.94 -0.03 -95.40
C ALA A 221 -45.89 0.96 -94.85
N LEU A 222 -46.08 2.26 -95.06
CA LEU A 222 -45.20 3.31 -94.52
C LEU A 222 -45.29 3.43 -93.00
N ASN A 223 -46.50 3.40 -92.42
CA ASN A 223 -46.66 3.43 -90.96
C ASN A 223 -46.01 2.21 -90.29
N ASN A 224 -46.19 1.01 -90.85
CA ASN A 224 -45.52 -0.21 -90.35
C ASN A 224 -43.98 -0.10 -90.37
N GLN A 225 -43.41 0.63 -91.33
CA GLN A 225 -41.95 0.90 -91.36
C GLN A 225 -41.53 1.94 -90.32
N LEU A 226 -42.32 2.99 -90.11
CA LEU A 226 -42.07 4.00 -89.08
C LEU A 226 -42.15 3.39 -87.67
N ASP A 227 -43.16 2.56 -87.40
CA ASP A 227 -43.30 1.83 -86.13
C ASP A 227 -42.08 0.92 -85.88
N SER A 228 -41.62 0.18 -86.90
CA SER A 228 -40.41 -0.64 -86.80
C SER A 228 -39.14 0.19 -86.53
N LEU A 229 -39.07 1.43 -87.02
CA LEU A 229 -37.95 2.33 -86.76
C LEU A 229 -38.02 2.92 -85.33
N LEU A 230 -39.22 3.29 -84.85
CA LEU A 230 -39.43 3.73 -83.48
C LEU A 230 -39.14 2.61 -82.47
N MET A 231 -39.56 1.37 -82.74
CA MET A 231 -39.24 0.20 -81.89
C MET A 231 -37.73 -0.07 -81.82
N THR A 232 -37.00 0.10 -82.92
CA THR A 232 -35.54 -0.08 -82.91
C THR A 232 -34.81 1.07 -82.23
N GLN A 233 -35.27 2.31 -82.40
CA GLN A 233 -34.73 3.46 -81.66
C GLN A 233 -34.96 3.34 -80.15
N ALA A 234 -36.17 2.93 -79.72
CA ALA A 234 -36.48 2.69 -78.30
C ALA A 234 -35.57 1.60 -77.70
N LYS A 235 -35.36 0.49 -78.42
CA LYS A 235 -34.47 -0.60 -77.99
C LYS A 235 -33.01 -0.16 -77.85
N VAL A 236 -32.52 0.71 -78.74
CA VAL A 236 -31.15 1.27 -78.64
C VAL A 236 -31.04 2.25 -77.47
N ALA A 237 -32.09 3.03 -77.16
CA ALA A 237 -32.12 3.87 -75.97
C ALA A 237 -32.07 3.02 -74.69
N GLU A 238 -32.90 1.97 -74.59
CA GLU A 238 -32.90 1.00 -73.47
C GLU A 238 -31.53 0.34 -73.26
N GLN A 239 -30.84 -0.03 -74.34
CA GLN A 239 -29.49 -0.61 -74.27
C GLN A 239 -28.44 0.40 -73.77
N ASN A 240 -28.50 1.66 -74.22
CA ASN A 240 -27.61 2.72 -73.74
C ASN A 240 -27.86 3.09 -72.27
N GLU A 241 -29.10 3.03 -71.81
CA GLU A 241 -29.44 3.25 -70.40
C GLU A 241 -28.89 2.14 -69.51
N LYS A 242 -29.05 0.87 -69.92
CA LYS A 242 -28.47 -0.29 -69.22
C LYS A 242 -26.95 -0.22 -69.15
N PHE A 243 -26.26 0.09 -70.24
CA PHE A 243 -24.79 0.25 -70.18
C PHE A 243 -24.34 1.38 -69.24
N ARG A 244 -25.12 2.48 -69.13
CA ARG A 244 -24.86 3.53 -68.13
C ARG A 244 -25.17 3.10 -66.70
N GLU A 245 -26.02 2.11 -66.50
CA GLU A 245 -26.30 1.51 -65.20
C GLU A 245 -25.23 0.50 -64.78
N ASP A 246 -24.85 -0.40 -65.70
CA ASP A 246 -23.71 -1.31 -65.53
C ASP A 246 -22.41 -0.54 -65.23
N GLU A 247 -22.17 0.57 -65.93
CA GLU A 247 -21.02 1.45 -65.67
C GLU A 247 -21.06 2.07 -64.26
N ARG A 248 -22.22 2.61 -63.84
CA ARG A 248 -22.39 3.15 -62.47
C ARG A 248 -22.20 2.06 -61.41
N ALA A 249 -22.77 0.88 -61.61
CA ALA A 249 -22.63 -0.26 -60.71
C ALA A 249 -21.16 -0.70 -60.59
N ALA A 250 -20.42 -0.77 -61.71
CA ALA A 250 -19.00 -1.08 -61.72
C ALA A 250 -18.14 -0.01 -61.03
N GLN A 251 -18.49 1.28 -61.18
CA GLN A 251 -17.81 2.37 -60.47
C GLN A 251 -18.01 2.28 -58.95
N CYS A 252 -19.25 2.12 -58.47
CA CYS A 252 -19.54 1.94 -57.04
C CYS A 252 -18.91 0.66 -56.47
N ALA A 253 -18.89 -0.44 -57.22
CA ALA A 253 -18.23 -1.68 -56.79
C ALA A 253 -16.71 -1.49 -56.62
N ARG A 254 -16.06 -0.68 -57.48
CA ARG A 254 -14.64 -0.34 -57.36
C ARG A 254 -14.37 0.51 -56.12
N GLU A 255 -15.18 1.54 -55.89
CA GLU A 255 -15.08 2.43 -54.72
C GLU A 255 -15.20 1.65 -53.40
N VAL A 256 -16.20 0.77 -53.28
CA VAL A 256 -16.36 -0.12 -52.11
C VAL A 256 -15.15 -1.06 -51.95
N ALA A 257 -14.59 -1.60 -53.03
CA ALA A 257 -13.39 -2.44 -52.95
C ALA A 257 -12.14 -1.65 -52.50
N GLU A 258 -11.99 -0.40 -52.95
CA GLU A 258 -10.93 0.52 -52.52
C GLU A 258 -11.05 0.86 -51.03
N GLU A 259 -12.25 1.18 -50.54
CA GLU A 259 -12.49 1.37 -49.09
C GLU A 259 -12.12 0.14 -48.26
N GLN A 260 -12.54 -1.06 -48.69
CA GLN A 260 -12.28 -2.30 -47.93
C GLN A 260 -10.79 -2.64 -47.91
N ARG A 261 -10.06 -2.35 -49.00
CA ARG A 261 -8.59 -2.43 -49.04
C ARG A 261 -7.94 -1.51 -48.01
N ASP A 262 -8.36 -0.24 -47.92
CA ASP A 262 -7.79 0.70 -46.95
C ASP A 262 -8.21 0.41 -45.50
N LYS A 263 -9.43 -0.09 -45.27
CA LYS A 263 -9.88 -0.62 -43.97
C LYS A 263 -9.02 -1.82 -43.53
N ALA A 264 -8.69 -2.72 -44.45
CA ALA A 264 -7.80 -3.86 -44.18
C ALA A 264 -6.34 -3.43 -43.91
N ILE A 265 -5.80 -2.49 -44.69
CA ILE A 265 -4.45 -1.92 -44.47
C ILE A 265 -4.37 -1.23 -43.11
N ASN A 266 -5.34 -0.39 -42.76
CA ASN A 266 -5.38 0.28 -41.46
C ASN A 266 -5.44 -0.73 -40.29
N LYS A 267 -6.24 -1.80 -40.43
CA LYS A 267 -6.27 -2.91 -39.46
C LYS A 267 -4.89 -3.58 -39.33
N SER A 268 -4.20 -3.84 -40.43
CA SER A 268 -2.84 -4.42 -40.43
C SER A 268 -1.81 -3.48 -39.79
N ILE A 269 -1.91 -2.16 -39.99
CA ILE A 269 -1.02 -1.16 -39.38
C ILE A 269 -1.26 -1.10 -37.87
N VAL A 270 -2.51 -1.14 -37.41
CA VAL A 270 -2.84 -1.18 -35.97
C VAL A 270 -2.34 -2.48 -35.34
N GLN A 271 -2.54 -3.63 -35.99
CA GLN A 271 -2.01 -4.91 -35.52
C GLN A 271 -0.47 -4.90 -35.43
N LEU A 272 0.22 -4.35 -36.41
CA LEU A 272 1.68 -4.23 -36.39
C LEU A 272 2.18 -3.33 -35.24
N LYS A 273 1.49 -2.21 -34.97
CA LYS A 273 1.79 -1.34 -33.81
C LYS A 273 1.59 -2.06 -32.47
N VAL A 274 0.53 -2.87 -32.34
CA VAL A 274 0.30 -3.69 -31.13
C VAL A 274 1.38 -4.76 -30.98
N ILE A 275 1.82 -5.40 -32.06
CA ILE A 275 2.94 -6.37 -32.06
C ILE A 275 4.24 -5.69 -31.63
N ASP A 276 4.54 -4.49 -32.11
CA ASP A 276 5.75 -3.73 -31.71
C ASP A 276 5.72 -3.30 -30.24
N GLN A 277 4.57 -2.80 -29.76
CA GLN A 277 4.36 -2.48 -28.33
C GLN A 277 4.50 -3.71 -27.43
N LEU A 278 3.96 -4.86 -27.84
CA LEU A 278 4.09 -6.11 -27.10
C LEU A 278 5.53 -6.65 -27.15
N THR A 279 6.22 -6.47 -28.27
CA THR A 279 7.62 -6.88 -28.46
C THR A 279 8.58 -6.05 -27.61
N THR A 280 8.40 -4.72 -27.58
CA THR A 280 9.19 -3.82 -26.73
C THR A 280 8.93 -4.08 -25.25
N ALA A 281 7.67 -4.24 -24.84
CA ALA A 281 7.32 -4.65 -23.47
C ALA A 281 7.95 -6.00 -23.08
N PHE A 282 7.92 -7.00 -23.97
CA PHE A 282 8.56 -8.30 -23.74
C PHE A 282 10.09 -8.19 -23.62
N GLN A 283 10.74 -7.35 -24.44
CA GLN A 283 12.16 -7.07 -24.31
C GLN A 283 12.50 -6.42 -22.97
N ASP A 284 11.68 -5.50 -22.46
CA ASP A 284 11.90 -4.85 -21.17
C ASP A 284 11.65 -5.79 -20.00
N VAL A 285 10.61 -6.63 -20.04
CA VAL A 285 10.40 -7.72 -19.07
C VAL A 285 11.62 -8.67 -19.07
N LYS A 286 12.19 -9.00 -20.24
CA LYS A 286 13.40 -9.82 -20.36
C LYS A 286 14.64 -9.14 -19.75
N LYS A 287 14.80 -7.82 -19.91
CA LYS A 287 15.86 -7.03 -19.24
C LYS A 287 15.67 -7.04 -17.72
N GLN A 288 14.45 -6.79 -17.23
CA GLN A 288 14.14 -6.79 -15.80
C GLN A 288 14.36 -8.16 -15.16
N LYS A 289 13.99 -9.26 -15.84
CA LYS A 289 14.30 -10.61 -15.38
C LYS A 289 15.81 -10.82 -15.24
N ALA A 290 16.62 -10.45 -16.24
CA ALA A 290 18.08 -10.60 -16.15
C ALA A 290 18.70 -9.79 -14.99
N LEU A 291 18.14 -8.60 -14.67
CA LEU A 291 18.55 -7.81 -13.50
C LEU A 291 18.11 -8.47 -12.17
N TYR A 292 16.92 -9.09 -12.14
CA TYR A 292 16.42 -9.84 -10.99
C TYR A 292 17.25 -11.10 -10.72
N ASP A 293 17.51 -11.91 -11.75
CA ASP A 293 18.30 -13.14 -11.68
C ASP A 293 19.73 -12.83 -11.18
N LYS A 294 20.34 -11.72 -11.63
CA LYS A 294 21.62 -11.23 -11.07
C LYS A 294 21.50 -10.86 -9.58
N ARG A 295 20.47 -10.11 -9.20
CA ARG A 295 20.24 -9.73 -7.78
C ARG A 295 20.02 -10.95 -6.89
N GLN A 296 19.37 -11.99 -7.39
CA GLN A 296 19.19 -13.26 -6.68
C GLN A 296 20.54 -13.96 -6.44
N PHE A 297 21.38 -14.08 -7.47
CA PHE A 297 22.73 -14.64 -7.32
C PHE A 297 23.61 -13.84 -6.33
N ASP A 298 23.57 -12.51 -6.38
CA ASP A 298 24.29 -11.66 -5.42
C ASP A 298 23.71 -11.82 -3.98
N ASN A 299 22.39 -12.05 -3.84
CA ASN A 299 21.75 -12.31 -2.54
C ASN A 299 22.12 -13.69 -1.96
N GLU A 300 22.03 -14.75 -2.75
CA GLU A 300 22.44 -16.12 -2.38
C GLU A 300 23.91 -16.13 -1.91
N LYS A 301 24.79 -15.47 -2.66
CA LYS A 301 26.21 -15.30 -2.31
C LYS A 301 26.42 -14.57 -0.98
N LEU A 302 25.60 -13.57 -0.67
CA LEU A 302 25.59 -12.90 0.63
C LEU A 302 25.03 -13.81 1.74
N GLN A 303 23.95 -14.55 1.47
CA GLN A 303 23.35 -15.50 2.41
C GLN A 303 24.34 -16.60 2.81
N ILE A 304 25.06 -17.18 1.84
CA ILE A 304 26.13 -18.16 2.07
C ILE A 304 27.28 -17.55 2.89
N ARG A 305 27.61 -16.26 2.69
CA ARG A 305 28.62 -15.57 3.51
C ARG A 305 28.14 -15.39 4.96
N THR A 306 26.89 -14.98 5.16
CA THR A 306 26.28 -14.83 6.49
C THR A 306 26.21 -16.18 7.22
N GLN A 307 25.81 -17.27 6.54
CA GLN A 307 25.79 -18.63 7.10
C GLN A 307 27.18 -19.17 7.50
N LYS A 308 28.26 -18.67 6.88
CA LYS A 308 29.64 -18.98 7.30
C LYS A 308 29.98 -18.20 8.56
N LEU A 309 29.78 -16.87 8.53
CA LEU A 309 30.07 -16.00 9.68
C LEU A 309 29.27 -16.35 10.94
N THR A 310 28.03 -16.85 10.82
CA THR A 310 27.27 -17.34 11.99
C THR A 310 27.90 -18.61 12.58
N LYS A 311 28.27 -19.59 11.75
CA LYS A 311 28.97 -20.81 12.21
C LYS A 311 30.34 -20.51 12.80
N ASP A 312 31.07 -19.57 12.21
CA ASP A 312 32.35 -19.09 12.74
C ASP A 312 32.16 -18.47 14.13
N ASN A 313 31.16 -17.58 14.29
CA ASN A 313 30.78 -17.00 15.59
C ASN A 313 30.32 -18.04 16.61
N GLU A 314 29.51 -19.03 16.22
CA GLU A 314 29.10 -20.15 17.09
C GLU A 314 30.32 -20.93 17.60
N SER A 315 31.31 -21.19 16.72
CA SER A 315 32.55 -21.87 17.10
C SER A 315 33.42 -21.04 18.05
N LEU A 316 33.44 -19.71 17.88
CA LEU A 316 34.14 -18.78 18.76
C LEU A 316 33.46 -18.68 20.13
N LEU A 317 32.12 -18.61 20.19
CA LEU A 317 31.35 -18.62 21.43
C LEU A 317 31.53 -19.92 22.22
N LEU A 318 31.58 -21.07 21.54
CA LEU A 318 31.91 -22.35 22.16
C LEU A 318 33.34 -22.34 22.73
N ARG A 319 34.31 -21.79 21.99
CA ARG A 319 35.71 -21.66 22.45
C ARG A 319 35.84 -20.72 23.65
N VAL A 320 35.11 -19.61 23.68
CA VAL A 320 35.05 -18.70 24.85
C VAL A 320 34.51 -19.45 26.07
N ARG A 321 33.38 -20.17 25.94
CA ARG A 321 32.81 -20.96 27.05
C ARG A 321 33.78 -22.00 27.63
N ILE A 322 34.56 -22.67 26.77
CA ILE A 322 35.58 -23.63 27.21
C ILE A 322 36.71 -22.92 27.98
N LEU A 323 37.13 -21.73 27.54
CA LEU A 323 38.14 -20.93 28.23
C LEU A 323 37.63 -20.39 29.57
N GLU A 324 36.37 -19.95 29.66
CA GLU A 324 35.70 -19.55 30.90
C GLU A 324 35.63 -20.72 31.90
N GLN A 325 35.25 -21.92 31.45
CA GLN A 325 35.22 -23.12 32.30
C GLN A 325 36.62 -23.48 32.81
N ASN A 326 37.65 -23.41 31.96
CA ASN A 326 39.04 -23.66 32.35
C ASN A 326 39.57 -22.60 33.34
N LEU A 327 39.18 -21.34 33.16
CA LEU A 327 39.49 -20.26 34.10
C LEU A 327 38.83 -20.49 35.47
N HIS A 328 37.56 -20.95 35.49
CA HIS A 328 36.89 -21.31 36.74
C HIS A 328 37.51 -22.54 37.43
N SER A 329 37.96 -23.56 36.69
CA SER A 329 38.66 -24.72 37.30
C SER A 329 39.99 -24.29 37.93
N THR A 330 40.83 -23.59 37.16
CA THR A 330 42.15 -23.13 37.63
C THR A 330 42.04 -22.13 38.78
N LEU A 331 41.06 -21.22 38.78
CA LEU A 331 40.78 -20.34 39.92
C LEU A 331 40.30 -21.13 41.14
N GLY A 332 39.50 -22.19 40.95
CA GLY A 332 39.07 -23.11 42.01
C GLY A 332 40.23 -23.91 42.61
N GLU A 333 41.18 -24.37 41.79
CA GLU A 333 42.41 -25.05 42.20
C GLU A 333 43.37 -24.11 42.95
N GLN A 334 43.53 -22.87 42.46
CA GLN A 334 44.26 -21.82 43.18
C GLN A 334 43.62 -21.53 44.54
N ASN A 335 42.30 -21.37 44.61
CA ASN A 335 41.61 -21.11 45.87
C ASN A 335 41.73 -22.28 46.87
N LYS A 336 41.69 -23.54 46.40
CA LYS A 336 41.99 -24.72 47.24
C LYS A 336 43.40 -24.64 47.83
N SER A 337 44.41 -24.43 46.98
CA SER A 337 45.82 -24.36 47.44
C SER A 337 46.09 -23.15 48.36
N VAL A 338 45.40 -22.02 48.18
CA VAL A 338 45.43 -20.88 49.12
C VAL A 338 44.78 -21.24 50.47
N VAL A 339 43.66 -21.97 50.49
CA VAL A 339 43.04 -22.44 51.73
C VAL A 339 43.92 -23.48 52.45
N GLU A 340 44.54 -24.40 51.71
CA GLU A 340 45.44 -25.44 52.23
C GLU A 340 46.73 -24.84 52.79
N THR A 341 47.40 -23.96 52.05
CA THR A 341 48.57 -23.23 52.57
C THR A 341 48.22 -22.37 53.78
N ALA A 342 47.04 -21.75 53.83
CA ALA A 342 46.56 -21.05 55.02
C ALA A 342 46.27 -22.00 56.21
N LYS A 343 45.87 -23.26 56.01
CA LYS A 343 45.77 -24.28 57.08
C LYS A 343 47.16 -24.63 57.62
N LEU A 344 48.07 -25.04 56.72
CA LEU A 344 49.45 -25.39 57.04
C LEU A 344 50.20 -24.25 57.77
N LEU A 345 49.94 -22.99 57.43
CA LEU A 345 50.50 -21.83 58.14
C LEU A 345 49.94 -21.67 59.57
N ARG A 346 48.65 -21.96 59.81
CA ARG A 346 48.07 -21.97 61.16
C ARG A 346 48.62 -23.13 61.98
N GLU A 347 48.71 -24.34 61.42
CA GLU A 347 49.33 -25.51 62.06
C GLU A 347 50.79 -25.25 62.41
N ARG A 348 51.59 -24.73 61.46
CA ARG A 348 52.97 -24.30 61.71
C ARG A 348 53.08 -23.32 62.87
N GLU A 349 52.17 -22.35 63.00
CA GLU A 349 52.20 -21.41 64.11
C GLU A 349 51.71 -22.02 65.44
N LYS A 350 50.78 -22.99 65.42
CA LYS A 350 50.45 -23.82 66.61
C LYS A 350 51.70 -24.56 67.09
N TYR A 351 52.35 -25.32 66.22
CA TYR A 351 53.57 -26.09 66.56
C TYR A 351 54.73 -25.18 66.99
N LYS A 352 54.87 -23.99 66.40
CA LYS A 352 55.87 -22.98 66.78
C LYS A 352 55.59 -22.34 68.15
N LYS A 353 54.35 -22.33 68.64
CA LYS A 353 54.04 -21.98 70.05
C LYS A 353 54.41 -23.11 70.99
N ILE A 354 53.92 -24.33 70.73
CA ILE A 354 54.22 -25.53 71.53
C ILE A 354 55.74 -25.75 71.66
N LEU A 355 56.51 -25.56 70.58
CA LEU A 355 57.97 -25.69 70.61
C LEU A 355 58.66 -24.60 71.46
N LYS A 356 58.11 -23.38 71.53
CA LYS A 356 58.60 -22.33 72.43
C LYS A 356 58.26 -22.63 73.89
N GLU A 357 57.04 -23.09 74.15
CA GLU A 357 56.58 -23.48 75.49
C GLU A 357 57.38 -24.69 76.00
N ALA A 358 57.69 -25.67 75.12
CA ALA A 358 58.59 -26.77 75.39
C ALA A 358 60.02 -26.29 75.71
N ALA A 359 60.58 -25.40 74.89
CA ALA A 359 61.92 -24.84 75.12
C ALA A 359 62.00 -24.10 76.48
N PHE A 360 60.98 -23.30 76.82
CA PHE A 360 60.90 -22.60 78.10
C PHE A 360 60.72 -23.58 79.28
N ALA A 361 59.95 -24.66 79.13
CA ALA A 361 59.80 -25.68 80.16
C ALA A 361 61.11 -26.47 80.40
N VAL A 362 61.88 -26.76 79.33
CA VAL A 362 63.22 -27.37 79.44
C VAL A 362 64.22 -26.38 80.07
N GLU A 363 64.19 -25.10 79.69
CA GLU A 363 65.03 -24.07 80.29
C GLU A 363 64.71 -23.88 81.80
N ALA A 364 63.44 -23.96 82.19
CA ALA A 364 63.02 -23.96 83.59
C ALA A 364 63.51 -25.21 84.35
N ALA A 365 63.47 -26.39 83.72
CA ALA A 365 64.00 -27.62 84.31
C ALA A 365 65.52 -27.55 84.51
N LEU A 366 66.29 -27.04 83.54
CA LEU A 366 67.75 -26.85 83.65
C LEU A 366 68.13 -25.78 84.70
N LYS A 367 67.25 -24.81 84.97
CA LYS A 367 67.41 -23.85 86.08
C LYS A 367 67.09 -24.49 87.44
N LEU A 368 66.25 -25.52 87.49
CA LEU A 368 65.95 -26.24 88.72
C LEU A 368 67.19 -26.90 89.34
N ASP A 369 68.10 -27.45 88.51
CA ASP A 369 69.41 -27.99 88.91
C ASP A 369 70.41 -26.93 89.45
N HIS A 370 70.08 -25.65 89.33
CA HIS A 370 70.76 -24.55 90.04
C HIS A 370 70.03 -24.15 91.32
N TRP A 371 68.70 -24.24 91.37
CA TRP A 371 67.90 -23.85 92.54
C TRP A 371 67.91 -24.91 93.66
N SER A 372 67.98 -26.20 93.33
CA SER A 372 68.12 -27.30 94.31
C SER A 372 69.37 -27.18 95.21
N LYS A 373 70.38 -26.43 94.76
CA LYS A 373 71.62 -26.16 95.51
C LYS A 373 71.48 -25.03 96.56
N LEU A 374 70.34 -24.34 96.60
CA LEU A 374 70.15 -23.13 97.40
C LEU A 374 69.11 -23.26 98.52
N ASP A 375 68.03 -24.02 98.30
CA ASP A 375 66.98 -24.25 99.32
C ASP A 375 66.27 -25.62 99.13
N PRO A 376 66.65 -26.65 99.91
CA PRO A 376 66.04 -27.98 99.82
C PRO A 376 64.54 -28.03 100.20
N GLY A 377 64.03 -27.06 100.97
CA GLY A 377 62.63 -27.03 101.37
C GLY A 377 61.69 -26.62 100.23
N ARG A 378 62.21 -25.88 99.25
CA ARG A 378 61.45 -25.31 98.14
C ARG A 378 61.51 -26.15 96.86
N GLU A 379 62.55 -26.97 96.72
CA GLU A 379 62.81 -27.82 95.55
C GLU A 379 61.58 -28.62 95.13
N ILE A 380 60.89 -29.27 96.08
CA ILE A 380 59.74 -30.14 95.78
C ILE A 380 58.61 -29.37 95.08
N VAL A 381 58.28 -28.16 95.53
CA VAL A 381 57.17 -27.36 94.99
C VAL A 381 57.52 -26.79 93.61
N ASP A 382 58.75 -26.29 93.44
CA ASP A 382 59.20 -25.81 92.12
C ASP A 382 59.37 -26.98 91.12
N ARG A 383 59.76 -28.17 91.59
CA ARG A 383 59.83 -29.41 90.80
C ARG A 383 58.45 -29.87 90.34
N GLU A 384 57.46 -29.91 91.23
CA GLU A 384 56.06 -30.22 90.87
C GLU A 384 55.53 -29.22 89.83
N ARG A 385 55.81 -27.92 89.99
CA ARG A 385 55.42 -26.89 89.04
C ARG A 385 56.07 -27.07 87.66
N VAL A 386 57.35 -27.41 87.59
CA VAL A 386 58.03 -27.72 86.33
C VAL A 386 57.48 -29.00 85.69
N LEU A 387 57.20 -30.04 86.48
CA LEU A 387 56.57 -31.28 85.99
C LEU A 387 55.14 -31.03 85.46
N GLN A 388 54.35 -30.18 86.12
CA GLN A 388 53.02 -29.75 85.64
C GLN A 388 53.12 -28.96 84.33
N ASN A 389 54.11 -28.06 84.19
CA ASN A 389 54.35 -27.33 82.94
C ASN A 389 54.74 -28.28 81.79
N ILE A 390 55.67 -29.21 82.03
CA ILE A 390 56.09 -30.22 81.04
C ILE A 390 54.91 -31.12 80.65
N LEU A 391 54.13 -31.60 81.62
CA LEU A 391 52.92 -32.39 81.39
C LEU A 391 51.86 -31.61 80.61
N THR A 392 51.73 -30.30 80.83
CA THR A 392 50.84 -29.43 80.06
C THR A 392 51.25 -29.34 78.60
N VAL A 393 52.54 -29.10 78.32
CA VAL A 393 53.09 -29.08 76.94
C VAL A 393 52.92 -30.44 76.25
N ILE A 394 53.15 -31.55 76.95
CA ILE A 394 52.95 -32.91 76.41
C ILE A 394 51.47 -33.16 76.06
N ASN A 395 50.53 -32.76 76.94
CA ASN A 395 49.10 -32.88 76.66
C ASN A 395 48.68 -31.98 75.49
N GLN A 396 49.09 -30.71 75.46
CA GLN A 396 48.86 -29.79 74.34
C GLN A 396 49.31 -30.42 73.00
N TYR A 397 50.54 -30.95 72.94
CA TYR A 397 51.09 -31.58 71.74
C TYR A 397 50.28 -32.82 71.32
N ARG A 398 50.00 -33.73 72.26
CA ARG A 398 49.18 -34.93 72.02
C ARG A 398 47.79 -34.57 71.50
N ASP A 399 47.19 -33.52 72.03
CA ASP A 399 45.82 -33.14 71.71
C ASP A 399 45.78 -32.35 70.39
N THR A 400 46.84 -31.62 70.00
CA THR A 400 47.00 -31.14 68.60
C THR A 400 47.17 -32.29 67.60
N ALA A 401 47.99 -33.30 67.91
CA ALA A 401 48.19 -34.46 67.04
C ALA A 401 46.92 -35.32 66.89
N ARG A 402 46.01 -35.29 67.89
CA ARG A 402 44.69 -35.93 67.80
C ARG A 402 43.70 -35.14 66.94
N ALA A 403 43.74 -33.81 66.98
CA ALA A 403 42.82 -32.97 66.21
C ALA A 403 42.93 -33.22 64.70
N GLU A 404 44.17 -33.29 64.17
CA GLU A 404 44.46 -33.55 62.76
C GLU A 404 43.85 -34.87 62.24
N SER A 405 43.72 -35.88 63.11
CA SER A 405 43.17 -37.20 62.75
C SER A 405 41.65 -37.32 62.89
N MET A 406 40.95 -36.32 63.45
CA MET A 406 39.50 -36.40 63.73
C MET A 406 38.67 -35.27 63.10
N GLU A 407 39.27 -34.16 62.70
CA GLU A 407 38.55 -33.04 62.07
C GLU A 407 37.96 -33.38 60.68
N SER A 408 38.35 -34.53 60.11
CA SER A 408 37.75 -35.14 58.91
C SER A 408 36.47 -35.94 59.18
N LEU A 409 36.14 -36.26 60.44
CA LEU A 409 34.96 -37.02 60.84
C LEU A 409 34.04 -36.19 61.75
N ILE A 410 33.47 -35.13 61.18
CA ILE A 410 32.27 -34.48 61.75
C ILE A 410 31.19 -35.56 61.90
N SER A 411 30.62 -35.70 63.10
CA SER A 411 29.67 -36.76 63.42
C SER A 411 28.43 -36.69 62.51
N LEU A 412 28.25 -37.70 61.64
CA LEU A 412 27.13 -37.78 60.69
C LEU A 412 25.75 -37.61 61.35
N SER A 413 25.63 -37.99 62.63
CA SER A 413 24.44 -37.80 63.49
C SER A 413 23.94 -36.36 63.60
N ASN A 414 24.76 -35.37 63.28
CA ASN A 414 24.44 -33.95 63.42
C ASN A 414 24.29 -33.24 62.06
N ILE A 415 24.46 -33.96 60.95
CA ILE A 415 24.28 -33.45 59.58
C ILE A 415 22.91 -33.88 59.03
N TYR A 416 22.43 -35.07 59.42
CA TYR A 416 21.13 -35.61 59.02
C TYR A 416 20.34 -36.09 60.24
N ASP A 417 19.15 -35.51 60.44
CA ASP A 417 18.15 -36.05 61.36
C ASP A 417 17.59 -37.39 60.83
N LYS A 418 17.18 -38.30 61.71
CA LYS A 418 16.56 -39.58 61.29
C LYS A 418 15.25 -39.33 60.51
N GLY A 419 15.34 -39.41 59.18
CA GLY A 419 14.22 -39.23 58.25
C GLY A 419 14.46 -38.15 57.19
N ASP A 420 15.53 -37.35 57.30
CA ASP A 420 15.87 -36.32 56.33
C ASP A 420 16.86 -36.84 55.28
N LEU A 421 16.46 -36.79 54.00
CA LEU A 421 17.27 -37.23 52.85
C LEU A 421 18.04 -36.09 52.17
N GLY A 422 18.01 -34.86 52.69
CA GLY A 422 18.92 -33.78 52.28
C GLY A 422 18.63 -33.11 50.93
N PHE A 423 17.51 -33.41 50.28
CA PHE A 423 17.15 -32.85 48.96
C PHE A 423 16.64 -31.40 48.98
N VAL A 424 16.51 -30.76 50.16
CA VAL A 424 16.05 -29.37 50.31
C VAL A 424 17.00 -28.58 51.22
N PRO A 425 17.66 -27.51 50.73
CA PRO A 425 18.51 -26.66 51.57
C PRO A 425 17.68 -25.94 52.64
N LYS A 426 17.98 -26.19 53.92
CA LYS A 426 17.34 -25.50 55.05
C LYS A 426 17.82 -24.03 55.12
N PRO A 427 16.92 -23.03 55.27
CA PRO A 427 17.33 -21.63 55.43
C PRO A 427 18.12 -21.43 56.74
N ALA A 428 19.19 -20.63 56.68
CA ALA A 428 20.16 -20.53 57.77
C ALA A 428 19.63 -19.76 58.99
N VAL A 429 19.07 -20.49 59.97
CA VAL A 429 18.64 -19.94 61.27
C VAL A 429 19.88 -19.52 62.07
N ARG A 430 20.14 -18.20 62.13
CA ARG A 430 21.18 -17.62 62.98
C ARG A 430 20.81 -17.77 64.46
N LYS A 431 21.34 -18.79 65.15
CA LYS A 431 21.30 -18.85 66.61
C LYS A 431 22.35 -17.89 67.20
N SER A 432 21.88 -16.77 67.75
CA SER A 432 22.67 -15.94 68.65
C SER A 432 22.90 -16.71 69.97
N LEU A 433 24.16 -16.84 70.38
CA LEU A 433 24.52 -17.27 71.73
C LEU A 433 24.57 -16.03 72.63
N ALA A 434 23.82 -16.06 73.73
CA ALA A 434 23.70 -14.93 74.67
C ALA A 434 23.98 -15.36 76.12
N ALA A 435 25.11 -14.88 76.63
CA ALA A 435 25.44 -14.64 78.03
C ALA A 435 26.51 -13.53 77.98
N GLY A 436 26.41 -12.37 78.66
CA GLY A 436 25.89 -12.12 80.01
C GLY A 436 27.11 -12.07 80.93
N THR A 437 27.55 -10.93 81.48
CA THR A 437 26.87 -9.69 81.94
C THR A 437 27.58 -8.40 81.47
N GLY A 438 27.01 -7.18 81.42
CA GLY A 438 25.64 -6.68 81.65
C GLY A 438 25.58 -5.44 82.58
N LEU A 439 24.94 -4.33 82.17
CA LEU A 439 24.41 -3.25 83.06
C LEU A 439 23.48 -2.23 82.34
N GLY A 440 22.28 -1.99 82.88
CA GLY A 440 21.41 -0.80 82.64
C GLY A 440 20.74 -0.59 81.26
N THR A 441 19.63 0.14 81.11
CA THR A 441 18.58 0.63 82.05
C THR A 441 17.33 1.11 81.26
N THR A 442 16.09 0.78 81.72
CA THR A 442 14.79 1.47 81.44
C THR A 442 14.32 1.60 79.97
N SER A 443 13.05 1.78 79.57
CA SER A 443 11.68 1.74 80.17
C SER A 443 10.71 1.49 78.98
N SER A 444 9.72 0.61 79.00
CA SER A 444 8.51 0.47 79.84
C SER A 444 7.39 1.51 79.54
N LEU A 445 6.21 1.01 79.12
CA LEU A 445 4.95 1.71 78.78
C LEU A 445 4.99 2.54 77.47
N GLN A 446 3.88 2.77 76.72
CA GLN A 446 2.44 2.61 77.05
C GLN A 446 1.63 2.02 75.85
N SER A 447 0.28 2.00 75.90
CA SER A 447 -0.60 1.29 74.94
C SER A 447 -1.94 2.02 74.68
N LEU A 448 -2.76 1.51 73.74
CA LEU A 448 -4.13 1.93 73.34
C LEU A 448 -4.21 3.26 72.54
N GLU A 449 -5.24 3.61 71.74
CA GLU A 449 -6.22 2.94 70.84
C GLU A 449 -6.94 4.11 70.08
N GLU A 450 -7.36 4.09 68.80
CA GLU A 450 -8.66 3.63 68.23
C GLU A 450 -8.72 4.02 66.72
N LYS A 451 -9.32 3.18 65.83
CA LYS A 451 -10.56 3.33 65.02
C LYS A 451 -10.86 4.74 64.41
N ARG A 452 -11.45 4.91 63.21
CA ARG A 452 -12.38 4.13 62.35
C ARG A 452 -11.94 4.19 60.85
N SER A 453 -12.16 3.19 59.98
CA SER A 453 -13.42 2.75 59.31
C SER A 453 -13.97 3.80 58.31
N ASP A 454 -14.31 3.51 57.04
CA ASP A 454 -14.27 2.32 56.15
C ASP A 454 -13.90 2.78 54.69
N VAL A 455 -14.12 2.14 53.52
CA VAL A 455 -14.87 0.94 53.05
C VAL A 455 -14.38 0.48 51.64
N SER A 456 -14.64 -0.79 51.26
CA SER A 456 -14.60 -1.40 49.89
C SER A 456 -13.30 -1.38 49.04
N GLY A 457 -12.92 -2.46 48.33
CA GLY A 457 -13.49 -3.82 48.28
C GLY A 457 -12.82 -4.76 47.25
N ALA A 458 -12.84 -6.07 47.56
CA ALA A 458 -12.66 -7.26 46.70
C ALA A 458 -11.45 -7.38 45.71
N THR A 459 -10.62 -8.41 45.92
CA THR A 459 -10.16 -9.34 44.85
C THR A 459 -9.54 -10.64 45.40
N THR A 460 -10.00 -11.79 44.90
CA THR A 460 -9.50 -13.19 45.04
C THR A 460 -10.12 -14.02 43.89
N PRO A 461 -9.74 -15.29 43.59
CA PRO A 461 -8.62 -16.16 44.03
C PRO A 461 -7.53 -16.27 42.92
N ALA A 462 -6.36 -16.95 42.99
CA ALA A 462 -5.73 -18.03 43.79
C ALA A 462 -5.52 -19.39 43.03
N SER A 463 -4.29 -19.58 42.52
CA SER A 463 -3.54 -20.86 42.46
C SER A 463 -4.00 -21.94 41.42
N PRO A 464 -3.44 -23.17 41.38
CA PRO A 464 -2.16 -23.44 40.66
C PRO A 464 -2.12 -24.73 39.78
N ILE A 465 -1.18 -24.80 38.82
CA ILE A 465 -0.81 -26.02 38.04
C ILE A 465 0.73 -26.03 37.81
N GLY A 466 1.46 -27.16 37.75
CA GLY A 466 1.04 -28.56 37.99
C GLY A 466 1.79 -29.60 37.11
N SER A 467 2.97 -30.04 37.57
CA SER A 467 3.75 -31.26 37.22
C SER A 467 3.77 -31.86 35.79
N LEU A 468 4.98 -32.06 35.26
CA LEU A 468 5.29 -32.85 34.05
C LEU A 468 5.28 -34.36 34.31
N ARG A 469 4.66 -35.19 33.44
CA ARG A 469 5.11 -36.59 33.15
C ARG A 469 4.64 -37.17 31.80
N THR A 470 5.64 -37.63 31.02
CA THR A 470 5.69 -38.83 30.16
C THR A 470 4.60 -39.15 29.10
N ILE A 471 5.00 -38.94 27.84
CA ILE A 471 4.80 -39.76 26.60
C ILE A 471 4.59 -41.27 26.91
N PRO A 472 3.66 -42.04 26.27
CA PRO A 472 3.90 -42.52 24.89
C PRO A 472 2.72 -42.89 23.95
N SER A 473 3.14 -43.20 22.70
CA SER A 473 2.53 -44.06 21.66
C SER A 473 1.73 -43.41 20.52
N VAL A 474 1.67 -44.13 19.39
CA VAL A 474 1.30 -43.65 18.04
C VAL A 474 0.35 -44.65 17.37
N THR A 475 -0.67 -44.15 16.68
CA THR A 475 -1.43 -44.88 15.66
C THR A 475 -1.69 -43.98 14.45
N LEU A 476 -1.63 -44.55 13.24
CA LEU A 476 -1.84 -43.90 11.94
C LEU A 476 -3.24 -44.25 11.38
N ILE A 477 -3.50 -43.86 10.11
CA ILE A 477 -4.62 -44.27 9.22
C ILE A 477 -5.90 -43.41 9.37
N PRO A 478 -6.55 -42.95 8.27
CA PRO A 478 -6.07 -42.54 6.94
C PRO A 478 -6.56 -41.09 6.57
N PRO A 479 -6.40 -40.59 5.34
CA PRO A 479 -7.20 -39.47 4.83
C PRO A 479 -8.50 -39.96 4.16
N ASP A 480 -9.62 -39.30 4.43
CA ASP A 480 -10.88 -39.55 3.71
C ASP A 480 -10.93 -38.75 2.39
N GLU A 481 -11.18 -39.45 1.29
CA GLU A 481 -11.52 -38.86 -0.01
C GLU A 481 -13.03 -38.61 -0.06
N ASP A 482 -13.47 -37.37 -0.27
CA ASP A 482 -14.72 -37.08 -1.00
C ASP A 482 -14.85 -35.57 -1.28
N TYR A 483 -14.81 -35.18 -2.57
CA TYR A 483 -15.54 -34.06 -3.19
C TYR A 483 -15.05 -33.85 -4.64
N GLN A 484 -15.61 -34.61 -5.59
CA GLN A 484 -15.52 -34.25 -7.02
C GLN A 484 -16.56 -33.18 -7.40
N PRO A 485 -16.29 -32.35 -8.42
CA PRO A 485 -17.14 -31.22 -8.77
C PRO A 485 -18.38 -31.62 -9.59
N PRO A 486 -19.54 -30.97 -9.40
CA PRO A 486 -20.71 -31.18 -10.23
C PRO A 486 -20.48 -30.60 -11.64
N THR A 487 -20.66 -31.44 -12.67
CA THR A 487 -20.80 -31.00 -14.06
C THR A 487 -22.29 -31.01 -14.47
N PRO A 488 -22.72 -30.18 -15.44
CA PRO A 488 -24.14 -29.88 -15.63
C PRO A 488 -24.83 -30.83 -16.63
N LYS A 489 -26.12 -31.11 -16.38
CA LYS A 489 -27.16 -31.33 -17.41
C LYS A 489 -28.56 -31.49 -16.81
N ASP A 490 -29.49 -30.65 -17.28
CA ASP A 490 -30.77 -31.06 -17.87
C ASP A 490 -31.16 -29.93 -18.88
N SER A 491 -31.56 -30.19 -20.14
CA SER A 491 -32.72 -30.95 -20.67
C SER A 491 -33.98 -30.06 -20.60
N VAL A 492 -34.75 -29.72 -21.66
CA VAL A 492 -34.89 -30.11 -23.10
C VAL A 492 -35.82 -29.06 -23.81
N PRO A 493 -36.26 -29.16 -25.09
CA PRO A 493 -35.58 -29.45 -26.37
C PRO A 493 -36.03 -28.51 -27.56
N SER A 494 -35.78 -28.97 -28.81
CA SER A 494 -36.43 -28.59 -30.09
C SER A 494 -35.99 -27.31 -30.83
N PHE A 495 -35.99 -27.25 -32.18
CA PHE A 495 -36.68 -28.10 -33.18
C PHE A 495 -35.89 -28.29 -34.52
N THR A 496 -35.28 -29.47 -34.76
CA THR A 496 -34.95 -30.13 -36.08
C THR A 496 -34.14 -29.34 -37.17
N VAL A 497 -33.59 -29.89 -38.29
CA VAL A 497 -33.88 -31.07 -39.15
C VAL A 497 -32.60 -31.61 -39.87
N THR A 498 -32.39 -32.94 -39.94
CA THR A 498 -31.49 -33.71 -40.88
C THR A 498 -29.96 -33.42 -40.89
N SER A 499 -29.02 -34.30 -41.32
CA SER A 499 -28.94 -35.74 -41.70
C SER A 499 -27.49 -36.08 -42.10
N LEU A 500 -26.89 -37.29 -42.08
CA LEU A 500 -27.02 -38.59 -41.37
C LEU A 500 -25.73 -39.40 -41.71
N HIS A 501 -25.35 -40.41 -40.90
CA HIS A 501 -24.29 -41.43 -41.19
C HIS A 501 -22.85 -40.90 -41.37
N SER A 502 -21.74 -41.67 -41.26
CA SER A 502 -21.38 -42.87 -40.46
C SER A 502 -19.86 -43.13 -40.60
N SER A 503 -19.14 -43.83 -39.72
CA SER A 503 -19.22 -44.05 -38.25
C SER A 503 -18.10 -45.02 -37.80
N VAL A 504 -17.43 -44.74 -36.66
CA VAL A 504 -16.47 -45.60 -35.89
C VAL A 504 -15.08 -45.84 -36.51
N SER A 505 -14.02 -45.31 -35.84
CA SER A 505 -12.92 -46.12 -35.24
C SER A 505 -11.81 -45.24 -34.61
N GLU A 506 -11.47 -45.53 -33.35
CA GLU A 506 -10.25 -45.10 -32.63
C GLU A 506 -9.02 -45.91 -33.11
N VAL A 507 -7.74 -45.56 -32.88
CA VAL A 507 -7.15 -44.40 -32.16
C VAL A 507 -6.49 -43.38 -33.13
N GLU A 508 -5.19 -43.32 -33.51
CA GLU A 508 -3.95 -44.02 -33.12
C GLU A 508 -2.70 -43.14 -33.45
N ASP A 509 -1.53 -43.38 -32.81
CA ASP A 509 -0.39 -42.44 -32.73
C ASP A 509 0.52 -42.34 -33.98
N GLU A 510 1.01 -41.12 -34.30
CA GLU A 510 2.45 -40.75 -34.24
C GLU A 510 2.72 -39.28 -34.64
N GLU A 511 3.28 -38.49 -33.71
CA GLU A 511 3.67 -37.08 -33.92
C GLU A 511 4.94 -36.92 -34.79
N SER A 512 4.84 -37.01 -36.12
CA SER A 512 6.02 -36.72 -36.99
C SER A 512 5.74 -36.18 -38.40
N ARG A 513 4.50 -36.13 -38.89
CA ARG A 513 4.22 -35.94 -40.34
C ARG A 513 3.92 -34.50 -40.78
N ASP A 514 3.30 -33.70 -39.93
CA ASP A 514 2.59 -32.48 -40.33
C ASP A 514 3.46 -31.39 -41.00
N LEU A 515 4.74 -31.28 -40.62
CA LEU A 515 5.64 -30.27 -41.21
C LEU A 515 5.87 -30.48 -42.72
N ASN A 516 5.91 -31.72 -43.19
CA ASN A 516 6.10 -32.02 -44.62
C ASN A 516 4.84 -31.79 -45.42
N ASP A 517 3.66 -32.13 -44.88
CA ASP A 517 2.41 -31.97 -45.62
C ASP A 517 1.91 -30.51 -45.59
N ILE A 518 2.17 -29.73 -44.54
CA ILE A 518 2.02 -28.26 -44.57
C ILE A 518 2.95 -27.65 -45.64
N SER A 519 4.19 -28.11 -45.76
CA SER A 519 5.13 -27.63 -46.79
C SER A 519 4.64 -27.94 -48.21
N LYS A 520 4.15 -29.16 -48.47
CA LYS A 520 3.52 -29.52 -49.75
C LYS A 520 2.26 -28.71 -50.04
N MET A 521 1.39 -28.50 -49.06
CA MET A 521 0.17 -27.70 -49.24
C MET A 521 0.48 -26.24 -49.58
N LEU A 522 1.53 -25.66 -48.98
CA LEU A 522 2.06 -24.35 -49.35
C LEU A 522 2.63 -24.33 -50.78
N GLU A 523 3.34 -25.38 -51.20
CA GLU A 523 3.90 -25.46 -52.56
C GLU A 523 2.81 -25.68 -53.63
N ILE A 524 1.80 -26.51 -53.35
CA ILE A 524 0.60 -26.68 -54.19
C ILE A 524 -0.16 -25.35 -54.29
N SER A 525 -0.42 -24.68 -53.16
CA SER A 525 -1.10 -23.38 -53.13
C SER A 525 -0.32 -22.30 -53.90
N LYS A 526 1.02 -22.31 -53.82
CA LYS A 526 1.89 -21.42 -54.59
C LYS A 526 1.82 -21.70 -56.10
N VAL A 527 1.81 -22.97 -56.52
CA VAL A 527 1.64 -23.35 -57.94
C VAL A 527 0.24 -23.00 -58.45
N GLU A 528 -0.80 -23.20 -57.64
CA GLU A 528 -2.17 -22.83 -57.98
C GLU A 528 -2.35 -21.30 -58.06
N MET A 529 -1.75 -20.54 -57.14
CA MET A 529 -1.70 -19.08 -57.19
C MET A 529 -0.95 -18.59 -58.44
N GLN A 530 0.19 -19.19 -58.80
CA GLN A 530 0.89 -18.88 -60.05
C GLN A 530 0.07 -19.24 -61.29
N LYS A 531 -0.68 -20.35 -61.26
CA LYS A 531 -1.59 -20.75 -62.35
C LYS A 531 -2.75 -19.78 -62.51
N SER A 532 -3.35 -19.32 -61.41
CA SER A 532 -4.38 -18.27 -61.42
C SER A 532 -3.83 -16.92 -61.89
N LEU A 533 -2.66 -16.50 -61.43
CA LEU A 533 -2.01 -15.26 -61.89
C LEU A 533 -1.67 -15.31 -63.40
N MET A 534 -1.23 -16.47 -63.89
CA MET A 534 -0.97 -16.70 -65.32
C MET A 534 -2.26 -16.71 -66.14
N LEU A 535 -3.35 -17.29 -65.61
CA LEU A 535 -4.68 -17.28 -66.23
C LEU A 535 -5.25 -15.85 -66.28
N GLU A 536 -5.15 -15.10 -65.19
CA GLU A 536 -5.56 -13.70 -65.08
C GLU A 536 -4.73 -12.80 -66.00
N MET A 537 -3.41 -13.02 -66.10
CA MET A 537 -2.55 -12.35 -67.07
C MET A 537 -2.94 -12.72 -68.52
N ALA A 538 -3.33 -13.96 -68.79
CA ALA A 538 -3.83 -14.37 -70.11
C ALA A 538 -5.16 -13.68 -70.44
N TYR A 539 -6.12 -13.62 -69.52
CA TYR A 539 -7.35 -12.83 -69.68
C TYR A 539 -7.05 -11.33 -69.87
N SER A 540 -6.09 -10.77 -69.13
CA SER A 540 -5.61 -9.39 -69.31
C SER A 540 -5.05 -9.15 -70.72
N GLN A 541 -4.27 -10.10 -71.25
CA GLN A 541 -3.74 -10.01 -72.62
C GLN A 541 -4.84 -10.20 -73.67
N ILE A 542 -5.77 -11.14 -73.50
CA ILE A 542 -6.92 -11.33 -74.39
C ILE A 542 -7.79 -10.07 -74.43
N SER A 543 -8.05 -9.44 -73.27
CA SER A 543 -8.78 -8.17 -73.19
C SER A 543 -8.03 -7.02 -73.88
N LYS A 544 -6.71 -6.94 -73.75
CA LYS A 544 -5.88 -5.95 -74.46
C LYS A 544 -5.85 -6.20 -75.98
N VAL A 545 -5.86 -7.46 -76.42
CA VAL A 545 -5.96 -7.82 -77.84
C VAL A 545 -7.34 -7.45 -78.41
N ALA A 546 -8.43 -7.74 -77.69
CA ALA A 546 -9.79 -7.32 -78.08
C ALA A 546 -9.92 -5.78 -78.19
N LEU A 547 -9.34 -5.04 -77.24
CA LEU A 547 -9.26 -3.57 -77.27
C LEU A 547 -8.34 -3.01 -78.37
N SER A 548 -7.46 -3.84 -78.95
CA SER A 548 -6.66 -3.46 -80.11
C SER A 548 -7.38 -3.76 -81.44
N GLN A 549 -8.17 -4.84 -81.49
CA GLN A 549 -8.95 -5.24 -82.66
C GLN A 549 -10.14 -4.32 -82.91
N SER A 550 -10.85 -3.85 -81.88
CA SER A 550 -11.91 -2.84 -82.03
C SER A 550 -11.42 -1.52 -82.63
N LYS A 551 -10.15 -1.15 -82.39
CA LYS A 551 -9.47 0.00 -83.01
C LYS A 551 -8.98 -0.23 -84.45
N ILE A 552 -9.07 -1.46 -84.95
CA ILE A 552 -8.73 -1.81 -86.34
C ILE A 552 -9.98 -1.78 -87.22
N ASP A 553 -11.09 -2.37 -86.78
CA ASP A 553 -12.30 -2.42 -87.62
C ASP A 553 -13.02 -1.07 -87.74
N THR A 554 -12.85 -0.17 -86.76
CA THR A 554 -13.24 1.25 -86.87
C THR A 554 -12.50 2.01 -87.98
N LYS A 555 -11.42 1.47 -88.56
CA LYS A 555 -10.72 2.02 -89.74
C LYS A 555 -11.09 1.32 -91.07
N LYS A 556 -11.91 0.27 -91.07
CA LYS A 556 -12.37 -0.40 -92.31
C LYS A 556 -13.67 0.17 -92.87
N VAL A 557 -14.53 0.73 -92.02
CA VAL A 557 -15.83 1.33 -92.46
C VAL A 557 -15.62 2.68 -93.17
N SER A 558 -14.49 3.36 -92.92
CA SER A 558 -14.18 4.69 -93.48
C SER A 558 -13.49 4.68 -94.86
N LEU A 559 -13.50 3.56 -95.60
CA LEU A 559 -12.80 3.45 -96.89
C LEU A 559 -13.68 3.02 -98.09
N SER A 560 -14.99 2.81 -97.89
CA SER A 560 -15.89 2.25 -98.91
C SER A 560 -16.89 3.26 -99.51
N LYS A 561 -16.59 4.57 -99.46
CA LYS A 561 -17.42 5.64 -100.08
C LYS A 561 -16.57 6.68 -100.83
N ALA A 562 -15.64 6.23 -101.67
CA ALA A 562 -14.70 7.13 -102.36
C ALA A 562 -14.20 6.69 -103.76
N LYS A 563 -14.96 5.90 -104.56
CA LYS A 563 -14.74 5.80 -106.03
C LYS A 563 -15.87 5.11 -106.83
N LEU A 564 -16.96 5.85 -107.07
CA LEU A 564 -17.86 5.78 -108.25
C LEU A 564 -18.86 6.94 -108.07
N GLU A 565 -19.11 7.84 -109.03
CA GLU A 565 -18.42 8.09 -110.29
C GLU A 565 -18.55 9.59 -110.64
N THR A 566 -17.46 10.25 -111.06
CA THR A 566 -17.53 11.62 -111.58
C THR A 566 -17.59 11.58 -113.10
N LEU A 567 -18.81 11.62 -113.64
CA LEU A 567 -19.09 11.88 -115.05
C LEU A 567 -20.07 13.06 -115.19
N SER A 568 -19.90 13.82 -116.27
CA SER A 568 -20.67 15.02 -116.65
C SER A 568 -22.17 14.73 -116.85
N GLY A 569 -23.12 15.66 -116.64
CA GLY A 569 -23.01 17.08 -116.23
C GLY A 569 -23.70 18.05 -117.21
N VAL A 570 -24.26 19.18 -116.69
CA VAL A 570 -24.99 20.25 -117.43
C VAL A 570 -26.35 19.74 -117.99
N VAL A 571 -27.52 20.41 -117.91
CA VAL A 571 -28.04 21.76 -118.24
C VAL A 571 -29.10 22.11 -117.14
N GLU A 572 -29.27 23.33 -116.59
CA GLU A 572 -30.01 24.52 -117.11
C GLU A 572 -31.49 24.18 -117.48
N GLU A 573 -32.54 24.99 -117.29
CA GLU A 573 -32.81 26.39 -116.88
C GLU A 573 -33.87 26.39 -115.73
N ALA A 574 -34.00 27.34 -114.80
CA ALA A 574 -34.35 28.78 -114.84
C ALA A 574 -35.87 29.10 -114.99
N GLU A 575 -36.25 30.31 -114.54
CA GLU A 575 -37.63 30.86 -114.39
C GLU A 575 -38.55 30.19 -113.32
N GLY A 576 -39.39 30.93 -112.58
CA GLY A 576 -39.49 32.40 -112.47
C GLY A 576 -40.57 32.92 -111.49
N ALA A 577 -40.37 34.16 -111.04
CA ALA A 577 -41.35 35.21 -110.66
C ALA A 577 -42.43 34.98 -109.55
N GLN A 578 -42.40 35.93 -108.58
CA GLN A 578 -43.55 36.73 -108.07
C GLN A 578 -44.67 36.07 -107.20
N GLU A 579 -45.28 36.75 -106.21
CA GLU A 579 -44.99 38.08 -105.62
C GLU A 579 -45.34 38.17 -104.12
N LYS A 580 -44.96 39.31 -103.52
CA LYS A 580 -45.11 39.78 -102.14
C LYS A 580 -46.58 39.90 -101.69
N THR A 581 -46.89 39.94 -100.39
CA THR A 581 -46.47 40.95 -99.41
C THR A 581 -46.75 40.50 -97.96
N ASP A 582 -46.27 41.12 -96.88
CA ASP A 582 -45.05 41.87 -96.45
C ASP A 582 -45.41 42.33 -94.99
N GLU A 583 -44.61 42.93 -94.09
CA GLU A 583 -43.26 43.52 -94.07
C GLU A 583 -42.75 43.60 -92.60
N LYS A 584 -41.45 43.90 -92.37
CA LYS A 584 -40.84 44.53 -91.16
C LYS A 584 -40.90 43.81 -89.78
N THR A 585 -39.85 43.78 -88.93
CA THR A 585 -38.43 44.25 -89.05
C THR A 585 -37.51 43.53 -88.02
N GLU A 586 -36.34 43.04 -88.47
CA GLU A 586 -34.93 43.34 -88.05
C GLU A 586 -34.55 43.56 -86.55
N GLN A 587 -33.34 43.32 -85.99
CA GLN A 587 -31.99 42.71 -86.27
C GLN A 587 -31.29 42.54 -84.87
N GLY A 588 -30.08 42.04 -84.54
CA GLY A 588 -28.83 41.44 -85.11
C GLY A 588 -27.92 41.03 -83.88
N GLU A 589 -27.02 40.03 -83.84
CA GLU A 589 -25.65 39.85 -84.43
C GLU A 589 -24.62 40.94 -83.98
N THR A 590 -23.42 40.70 -83.40
CA THR A 590 -22.22 39.83 -83.65
C THR A 590 -21.54 39.31 -82.33
N VAL A 591 -20.65 38.31 -82.18
CA VAL A 591 -19.26 37.95 -82.70
C VAL A 591 -18.15 38.96 -82.32
N GLY A 592 -16.92 38.65 -81.83
CA GLY A 592 -16.23 37.40 -81.36
C GLY A 592 -14.68 37.58 -81.12
N ASP A 593 -14.00 36.63 -80.41
CA ASP A 593 -12.51 36.35 -80.25
C ASP A 593 -11.50 37.47 -79.82
N GLU A 594 -10.22 37.28 -79.38
CA GLU A 594 -9.52 36.27 -78.50
C GLU A 594 -8.71 37.08 -77.40
N GLU A 595 -7.42 36.99 -76.98
CA GLU A 595 -6.25 36.09 -77.19
C GLU A 595 -5.31 35.97 -75.94
N LYS A 596 -4.50 34.88 -75.93
CA LYS A 596 -3.28 34.45 -75.18
C LYS A 596 -2.36 35.53 -74.52
N GLU A 597 -1.98 35.40 -73.22
CA GLU A 597 -0.69 34.84 -72.65
C GLU A 597 0.43 35.89 -72.32
N PRO A 598 1.54 35.57 -71.59
CA PRO A 598 1.64 34.89 -70.29
C PRO A 598 2.78 35.40 -69.32
N VAL A 599 2.97 34.67 -68.19
CA VAL A 599 4.20 34.55 -67.33
C VAL A 599 4.59 35.68 -66.33
N LYS A 600 4.61 35.26 -65.05
CA LYS A 600 5.54 35.44 -63.88
C LYS A 600 6.76 36.40 -63.94
N ASP A 601 7.46 36.76 -62.85
CA ASP A 601 7.52 36.20 -61.47
C ASP A 601 8.03 37.24 -60.43
N THR A 602 7.75 37.03 -59.13
CA THR A 602 8.33 37.71 -57.92
C THR A 602 8.27 39.27 -57.83
N GLY A 603 8.11 39.91 -56.67
CA GLY A 603 7.81 39.42 -55.31
C GLY A 603 8.67 40.09 -54.23
N ASP A 604 8.13 41.08 -53.51
CA ASP A 604 8.66 41.54 -52.21
C ASP A 604 7.56 42.25 -51.35
N ALA A 605 7.85 42.46 -50.07
CA ALA A 605 7.02 43.15 -49.06
C ALA A 605 7.75 44.46 -48.60
N PRO A 606 7.54 45.13 -47.43
CA PRO A 606 6.58 44.88 -46.32
C PRO A 606 5.91 46.14 -45.68
N GLN A 607 5.06 45.90 -44.65
CA GLN A 607 4.77 46.77 -43.47
C GLN A 607 4.15 48.18 -43.67
N ALA A 608 3.65 48.89 -42.63
CA ALA A 608 2.82 48.52 -41.46
C ALA A 608 2.44 49.77 -40.63
N SER A 609 1.19 49.86 -40.15
CA SER A 609 0.67 50.73 -39.05
C SER A 609 -0.86 50.52 -38.91
N GLU A 610 -1.60 50.80 -37.82
CA GLU A 610 -1.28 51.07 -36.40
C GLU A 610 -2.56 50.78 -35.53
N GLU A 611 -2.36 50.31 -34.29
CA GLU A 611 -2.88 50.78 -32.98
C GLU A 611 -4.09 51.77 -32.87
N GLU A 612 -4.92 51.82 -31.81
CA GLU A 612 -5.12 51.02 -30.56
C GLU A 612 -6.45 51.44 -29.83
N THR A 613 -6.69 50.98 -28.58
CA THR A 613 -7.64 51.48 -27.52
C THR A 613 -9.16 51.18 -27.62
N LYS A 614 -9.96 51.32 -26.55
CA LYS A 614 -9.95 50.65 -25.21
C LYS A 614 -11.25 50.93 -24.40
N ASP A 615 -11.62 49.96 -23.54
CA ASP A 615 -12.37 49.97 -22.26
C ASP A 615 -13.63 50.85 -21.97
N ASP A 616 -14.67 50.17 -21.41
CA ASP A 616 -15.35 50.43 -20.11
C ASP A 616 -16.83 50.92 -19.94
N ALA A 617 -17.40 50.54 -18.77
CA ALA A 617 -18.54 51.11 -18.00
C ALA A 617 -20.05 50.78 -18.28
N ASP A 618 -20.52 49.68 -17.68
CA ASP A 618 -21.56 49.57 -16.61
C ASP A 618 -23.00 50.19 -16.69
N LYS A 619 -24.05 49.37 -16.49
CA LYS A 619 -25.26 49.70 -15.67
C LYS A 619 -26.19 48.50 -15.35
N ALA A 620 -26.89 48.57 -14.20
CA ALA A 620 -27.88 47.57 -13.70
C ALA A 620 -29.17 48.27 -13.13
N PRO A 621 -30.05 47.63 -12.32
CA PRO A 621 -31.11 46.69 -12.75
C PRO A 621 -32.55 47.07 -12.27
N THR A 622 -33.58 46.34 -12.72
CA THR A 622 -35.02 46.36 -12.28
C THR A 622 -35.81 45.29 -13.08
N SER A 623 -36.94 44.67 -12.66
CA SER A 623 -37.55 44.40 -11.34
C SER A 623 -38.79 43.48 -11.46
N GLU A 624 -39.09 42.68 -10.43
CA GLU A 624 -40.35 41.93 -10.20
C GLU A 624 -41.40 42.77 -9.40
N PRO A 625 -42.65 42.34 -9.09
CA PRO A 625 -43.28 41.00 -9.24
C PRO A 625 -44.73 40.97 -9.81
N GLN A 626 -45.29 39.76 -10.04
CA GLN A 626 -46.65 39.25 -9.66
C GLN A 626 -46.92 37.88 -10.36
N GLU A 627 -47.15 36.80 -9.62
CA GLU A 627 -48.46 36.19 -9.23
C GLU A 627 -49.23 35.46 -10.36
N GLY A 628 -49.58 34.19 -10.12
CA GLY A 628 -50.41 33.37 -11.03
C GLY A 628 -50.25 31.85 -10.85
N GLU A 629 -50.91 31.25 -9.86
CA GLU A 629 -51.05 29.78 -9.73
C GLU A 629 -52.14 29.21 -10.68
N PRO A 630 -52.04 27.95 -11.11
CA PRO A 630 -53.00 27.30 -12.00
C PRO A 630 -54.18 26.64 -11.25
N PRO A 631 -55.33 26.42 -11.91
CA PRO A 631 -56.44 25.65 -11.34
C PRO A 631 -56.23 24.13 -11.50
N GLU A 632 -56.43 23.38 -10.42
CA GLU A 632 -56.73 21.94 -10.47
C GLU A 632 -58.25 21.74 -10.61
N ASP A 633 -58.70 20.82 -11.47
CA ASP A 633 -60.14 20.43 -11.50
C ASP A 633 -60.38 19.05 -12.18
N LYS A 634 -60.43 17.96 -11.39
CA LYS A 634 -60.98 16.64 -11.77
C LYS A 634 -61.30 15.75 -10.56
N GLU A 635 -62.57 15.63 -10.19
CA GLU A 635 -63.35 14.39 -9.99
C GLU A 635 -64.77 14.78 -9.50
N LYS A 636 -65.85 14.48 -10.25
CA LYS A 636 -66.60 13.21 -10.34
C LYS A 636 -67.43 12.83 -9.10
N THR A 637 -68.75 13.04 -9.20
CA THR A 637 -69.88 12.21 -8.72
C THR A 637 -71.14 12.95 -9.22
N ASP A 638 -71.93 12.43 -10.17
CA ASP A 638 -72.88 11.31 -10.17
C ASP A 638 -74.29 11.69 -9.65
N GLU A 639 -75.31 10.96 -10.12
CA GLU A 639 -76.76 11.02 -9.80
C GLU A 639 -77.63 12.14 -10.46
N GLU A 640 -78.22 11.76 -11.61
CA GLU A 640 -79.64 11.82 -12.03
C GLU A 640 -80.76 12.42 -11.10
N PRO A 641 -81.99 12.70 -11.61
CA PRO A 641 -82.39 13.19 -12.94
C PRO A 641 -83.59 14.21 -12.90
N LYS A 642 -84.21 14.45 -14.08
CA LYS A 642 -85.40 15.29 -14.42
C LYS A 642 -85.06 16.75 -14.71
N ALA A 643 -85.48 17.38 -15.82
CA ALA A 643 -86.69 17.29 -16.67
C ALA A 643 -87.87 18.17 -16.20
N GLU A 644 -87.77 19.47 -16.49
CA GLU A 644 -88.72 20.20 -17.35
C GLU A 644 -87.94 21.16 -18.27
#